data_AF-A0A3C0WSR1-F1
#
_entry.id   AF-A0A3C0WSR1-F1
#
_cell.length_a   1.000
_cell.length_b   1.000
_cell.length_c   1.000
_cell.angle_alpha   90.00
_cell.angle_beta   90.00
_cell.angle_gamma   90.00
#
_symmetry.space_group_name_H-M   'P 1'
#
loop_
_entity.id
_entity.type
_entity.pdbx_description
1 polymer ?
#
loop_
_entity_poly.entity_id
_entity_poly.type
_entity_poly.pdbx_seq_one_letter_code
_entity_poly.pdbx_strand_id
1 'polypeptide(L)'
;MGLIFVLVAGLALGSARPVEAVSPIYVDDGWTGVTPGADPDGLGPATTFGTDSFATIQAGVDAADAGGTVQVYAGTYTAQISINKNLTLTGEDKLTTIIEAPAVLNEACNTSVTLLNRPILCVTGGAIATIQGFTFDGLSLGSTNLRLTGVAFRNAGGVFQDNIIRNVRFSSISSAQEGVGFYLFNSDLSPAQDIQILNNTIQNFNKNGITLTSHEYWSPVTFTIQGNTISGITPNSTIAQNGIQVELVNGVGTISGNTISSVALNNTGNLTLVANSIYVSNTPATTTGNTITGAQSGIYYFDGVGLISDNTISVVKPGVNAYGIVATDPPWAVPSPYDSAYISGEAATNGFGIAVLPPPLSVEVAGNTISFSGADNSNTAGITSEAGVGANQLDLNVHDNTVSGFEDGVEFHQCEPTLEACSYGYFSSIRAVSNNLFSNVNGLTFFGAIDDLITPIVVHHNRLFGNTTGLSNETYGGDMTTPVLIVAENNWWGCNAGPGDVDCDSFVANDLLKVDANPWLVMTAAAISGPINLSGTAPFTVDLNHNSDLALLTPGDTVPATVPVSFSVTTLGSVLPTAGFYTSGEATTTFSAPPTAGTYEVCGTTDNQSVCSNVSVEDFNDPPVITGQSSLSTPEETPLTITLADLTVADPDNTYPTDFSLTVQPGTNYSLLGNQITPASNFNGSLTVPVIVNDGQAPSNTFNLSVTVTSLNDAPVIIGQATLTTPEETALEITLANLTVTDPDNTYPTDFNLTVQAGTNYSLLGNTITPAVDFVGDLTVNVAVSDGEADSAVYGLLVTVTAVNDAPVADNQSVSTPYQTDLDITLTMSDVDGGSPVTWTIVDSPQHGSLTGTGPNLTYTPSAGYSGSDSFTFKVNDGGADSNIATVTITVASQITYTILLPVILK
;
A
#
# COMPACT_ATOMS: atom_id res chain seq x y z
N MET A 1 -49.03 6.85 -24.72
CA MET A 1 -49.35 7.58 -23.46
C MET A 1 -49.83 6.51 -22.49
N GLY A 2 -48.98 5.85 -21.71
CA GLY A 2 -48.09 6.41 -20.68
C GLY A 2 -48.92 6.51 -19.39
N LEU A 3 -48.53 6.05 -18.21
CA LEU A 3 -47.22 5.74 -17.63
C LEU A 3 -47.52 5.13 -16.23
N ILE A 4 -46.52 4.44 -15.64
CA ILE A 4 -46.37 4.12 -14.19
C ILE A 4 -47.08 2.84 -13.69
N PHE A 5 -46.32 1.73 -13.68
CA PHE A 5 -46.05 0.91 -12.49
C PHE A 5 -44.76 0.10 -12.77
N VAL A 6 -44.00 -0.21 -11.72
CA VAL A 6 -42.73 -0.98 -11.65
C VAL A 6 -41.45 -0.13 -11.62
N LEU A 7 -40.92 0.11 -10.41
CA LEU A 7 -39.51 -0.19 -10.06
C LEU A 7 -39.29 -0.10 -8.53
N VAL A 8 -39.56 -1.18 -7.80
CA VAL A 8 -38.93 -1.47 -6.50
C VAL A 8 -38.77 -2.99 -6.42
N ALA A 9 -37.64 -3.51 -6.89
CA ALA A 9 -37.15 -4.85 -6.54
C ALA A 9 -35.68 -5.01 -7.02
N GLY A 10 -34.77 -5.21 -6.07
CA GLY A 10 -33.57 -6.03 -6.23
C GLY A 10 -32.42 -5.48 -7.06
N LEU A 11 -31.57 -4.64 -6.45
CA LEU A 11 -30.14 -4.66 -6.72
C LEU A 11 -29.58 -5.93 -6.06
N ALA A 12 -29.48 -7.01 -6.82
CA ALA A 12 -28.72 -8.20 -6.46
C ALA A 12 -28.15 -8.83 -7.72
N LEU A 13 -26.84 -9.12 -7.61
CA LEU A 13 -26.04 -10.08 -8.38
C LEU A 13 -25.49 -9.58 -9.71
N GLY A 14 -24.15 -9.51 -9.74
CA GLY A 14 -23.36 -9.43 -10.95
C GLY A 14 -23.79 -10.47 -11.96
N SER A 15 -23.75 -10.08 -13.23
CA SER A 15 -24.08 -10.94 -14.36
C SER A 15 -23.30 -12.25 -14.29
N ALA A 16 -24.01 -13.36 -14.14
CA ALA A 16 -23.46 -14.70 -14.34
C ALA A 16 -22.96 -14.85 -15.79
N ARG A 17 -21.70 -15.26 -15.94
CA ARG A 17 -21.10 -15.62 -17.24
C ARG A 17 -21.63 -16.99 -17.73
N PRO A 18 -21.65 -17.24 -19.05
CA PRO A 18 -22.00 -18.55 -19.60
C PRO A 18 -20.98 -19.61 -19.17
N VAL A 19 -21.46 -20.85 -19.06
CA VAL A 19 -20.74 -22.03 -18.58
C VAL A 19 -19.69 -22.49 -19.60
N GLU A 20 -18.45 -22.03 -19.46
CA GLU A 20 -17.24 -22.80 -19.78
C GLU A 20 -16.24 -22.59 -18.63
N ALA A 21 -15.83 -23.69 -18.00
CA ALA A 21 -15.02 -23.69 -16.79
C ALA A 21 -13.56 -23.31 -17.12
N VAL A 22 -13.28 -22.01 -17.22
CA VAL A 22 -11.91 -21.50 -17.15
C VAL A 22 -11.57 -21.34 -15.67
N SER A 23 -10.53 -22.02 -15.19
CA SER A 23 -10.19 -22.04 -13.75
C SER A 23 -9.96 -20.62 -13.24
N PRO A 24 -10.41 -20.23 -12.03
CA PRO A 24 -10.37 -18.84 -11.58
C PRO A 24 -9.00 -18.39 -11.02
N ILE A 25 -7.97 -19.22 -11.16
CA ILE A 25 -6.61 -19.02 -10.62
C ILE A 25 -5.63 -19.29 -11.75
N TYR A 26 -4.70 -18.37 -11.97
CA TYR A 26 -3.74 -18.40 -13.08
C TYR A 26 -2.35 -18.11 -12.57
N VAL A 27 -1.36 -18.75 -13.19
CA VAL A 27 0.05 -18.46 -12.97
C VAL A 27 0.59 -17.78 -14.21
N ASP A 28 1.24 -16.63 -14.00
CA ASP A 28 2.07 -15.94 -14.97
C ASP A 28 3.52 -15.99 -14.49
N ASP A 29 4.30 -16.82 -15.15
CA ASP A 29 5.69 -17.13 -14.84
C ASP A 29 6.67 -16.55 -15.88
N GLY A 30 6.28 -15.46 -16.57
CA GLY A 30 7.21 -14.63 -17.34
C GLY A 30 7.57 -15.18 -18.72
N TRP A 31 6.57 -15.66 -19.46
CA TRP A 31 6.77 -16.46 -20.68
C TRP A 31 7.01 -15.61 -21.92
N THR A 32 8.17 -14.96 -21.97
CA THR A 32 8.63 -14.33 -23.20
C THR A 32 9.05 -15.39 -24.22
N GLY A 33 8.31 -15.50 -25.33
CA GLY A 33 8.70 -16.32 -26.49
C GLY A 33 8.10 -17.73 -26.57
N VAL A 34 7.07 -18.02 -25.78
CA VAL A 34 6.36 -19.31 -25.84
C VAL A 34 5.19 -19.22 -26.82
N THR A 35 5.03 -20.21 -27.70
CA THR A 35 3.94 -20.24 -28.68
C THR A 35 2.58 -20.37 -27.98
N PRO A 36 1.54 -19.62 -28.40
CA PRO A 36 0.19 -19.78 -27.86
C PRO A 36 -0.27 -21.24 -27.87
N GLY A 37 -0.69 -21.76 -26.72
CA GLY A 37 -1.12 -23.16 -26.55
C GLY A 37 0.00 -24.16 -26.21
N ALA A 38 1.23 -23.72 -25.97
CA ALA A 38 2.26 -24.61 -25.41
C ALA A 38 2.16 -24.68 -23.88
N ASP A 39 2.34 -25.90 -23.37
CA ASP A 39 2.49 -26.28 -21.96
C ASP A 39 3.93 -26.82 -21.73
N PRO A 40 4.94 -25.94 -21.55
CA PRO A 40 6.33 -26.24 -21.25
C PRO A 40 6.59 -27.15 -20.05
N ASP A 41 5.75 -27.16 -19.01
CA ASP A 41 6.02 -27.87 -17.76
C ASP A 41 5.08 -29.06 -17.47
N GLY A 42 3.93 -29.13 -18.13
CA GLY A 42 2.98 -30.23 -18.02
C GLY A 42 2.10 -30.20 -16.77
N LEU A 43 2.06 -29.10 -16.00
CA LEU A 43 1.47 -29.08 -14.65
C LEU A 43 0.02 -28.55 -14.57
N GLY A 44 -0.59 -28.16 -15.69
CA GLY A 44 -2.00 -27.76 -15.74
C GLY A 44 -2.64 -27.85 -17.13
N PRO A 45 -3.98 -27.83 -17.24
CA PRO A 45 -4.62 -27.66 -18.55
C PRO A 45 -4.37 -26.22 -19.02
N ALA A 46 -3.46 -26.07 -20.00
CA ALA A 46 -3.19 -24.81 -20.66
C ALA A 46 -4.48 -24.22 -21.23
N THR A 47 -4.77 -22.98 -20.84
CA THR A 47 -5.79 -22.19 -21.54
C THR A 47 -5.24 -21.74 -22.90
N THR A 48 -6.10 -21.37 -23.83
CA THR A 48 -5.73 -20.85 -25.16
C THR A 48 -4.85 -19.59 -25.12
N PHE A 49 -4.59 -19.01 -23.95
CA PHE A 49 -3.80 -17.80 -23.71
C PHE A 49 -2.40 -18.04 -23.13
N GLY A 50 -1.96 -19.30 -22.96
CA GLY A 50 -0.60 -19.59 -22.48
C GLY A 50 -0.40 -19.35 -20.97
N THR A 51 -1.48 -19.38 -20.19
CA THR A 51 -1.46 -19.36 -18.73
C THR A 51 -1.99 -20.68 -18.19
N ASP A 52 -1.29 -21.26 -17.21
CA ASP A 52 -1.74 -22.45 -16.49
C ASP A 52 -2.85 -22.10 -15.52
N SER A 53 -3.90 -22.91 -15.54
CA SER A 53 -5.09 -22.69 -14.75
C SER A 53 -5.21 -23.75 -13.64
N PHE A 54 -5.44 -23.32 -12.40
CA PHE A 54 -5.37 -24.19 -11.23
C PHE A 54 -6.69 -24.23 -10.46
N ALA A 55 -7.07 -25.39 -9.96
CA ALA A 55 -8.32 -25.57 -9.21
C ALA A 55 -8.26 -24.96 -7.80
N THR A 56 -7.06 -24.76 -7.24
CA THR A 56 -6.85 -24.20 -5.90
C THR A 56 -5.70 -23.20 -5.90
N ILE A 57 -5.75 -22.22 -4.99
CA ILE A 57 -4.71 -21.19 -4.88
C ILE A 57 -3.36 -21.84 -4.54
N GLN A 58 -3.35 -22.85 -3.66
CA GLN A 58 -2.13 -23.58 -3.32
C GLN A 58 -1.52 -24.27 -4.55
N ALA A 59 -2.32 -24.87 -5.43
CA ALA A 59 -1.78 -25.50 -6.64
C ALA A 59 -1.12 -24.49 -7.58
N GLY A 60 -1.69 -23.28 -7.71
CA GLY A 60 -1.05 -22.19 -8.46
C GLY A 60 0.25 -21.72 -7.80
N VAL A 61 0.27 -21.59 -6.48
CA VAL A 61 1.51 -21.26 -5.72
C VAL A 61 2.59 -22.32 -5.87
N ASP A 62 2.20 -23.60 -5.83
CA ASP A 62 3.13 -24.73 -5.99
C ASP A 62 3.73 -24.75 -7.39
N ALA A 63 2.93 -24.47 -8.43
CA ALA A 63 3.36 -24.44 -9.82
C ALA A 63 4.19 -23.20 -10.19
N ALA A 64 3.89 -22.02 -9.63
CA ALA A 64 4.59 -20.79 -9.97
C ALA A 64 6.10 -20.87 -9.75
N ASP A 65 6.87 -20.40 -10.75
CA ASP A 65 8.30 -20.22 -10.62
C ASP A 65 8.67 -19.16 -9.58
N ALA A 66 9.90 -19.24 -9.06
CA ALA A 66 10.40 -18.24 -8.13
C ALA A 66 10.51 -16.87 -8.82
N GLY A 67 9.77 -15.88 -8.30
CA GLY A 67 9.60 -14.55 -8.89
C GLY A 67 8.35 -14.40 -9.77
N GLY A 68 7.64 -15.49 -10.04
CA GLY A 68 6.40 -15.50 -10.82
C GLY A 68 5.21 -14.89 -10.07
N THR A 69 4.10 -14.75 -10.79
CA THR A 69 2.86 -14.13 -10.30
C THR A 69 1.70 -15.12 -10.33
N VAL A 70 0.96 -15.23 -9.22
CA VAL A 70 -0.29 -15.98 -9.12
C VAL A 70 -1.44 -14.97 -9.06
N GLN A 71 -2.28 -14.98 -10.10
CA GLN A 71 -3.47 -14.14 -10.23
C GLN A 71 -4.71 -14.92 -9.77
N VAL A 72 -5.51 -14.31 -8.88
CA VAL A 72 -6.75 -14.91 -8.36
C VAL A 72 -7.93 -13.99 -8.64
N TYR A 73 -8.87 -14.46 -9.44
CA TYR A 73 -10.08 -13.71 -9.78
C TYR A 73 -11.04 -13.55 -8.59
N ALA A 74 -12.01 -12.65 -8.74
CA ALA A 74 -13.07 -12.45 -7.77
C ALA A 74 -13.82 -13.76 -7.45
N GLY A 75 -13.98 -14.05 -6.16
CA GLY A 75 -14.56 -15.29 -5.68
C GLY A 75 -14.33 -15.51 -4.20
N THR A 76 -14.97 -16.55 -3.65
CA THR A 76 -14.76 -16.99 -2.27
C THR A 76 -14.05 -18.34 -2.28
N TYR A 77 -12.90 -18.39 -1.64
CA TYR A 77 -11.99 -19.53 -1.65
C TYR A 77 -11.76 -19.99 -0.22
N THR A 78 -12.20 -21.21 0.12
CA THR A 78 -11.78 -21.85 1.36
C THR A 78 -10.40 -22.45 1.17
N ALA A 79 -9.36 -21.81 1.72
CA ALA A 79 -7.98 -22.24 1.49
C ALA A 79 -7.07 -21.96 2.69
N GLN A 80 -6.06 -22.81 2.87
CA GLN A 80 -4.87 -22.53 3.67
C GLN A 80 -3.69 -22.52 2.69
N ILE A 81 -2.87 -21.46 2.72
CA ILE A 81 -1.86 -21.17 1.69
C ILE A 81 -0.48 -21.12 2.33
N SER A 82 0.47 -21.82 1.73
CA SER A 82 1.87 -21.89 2.14
C SER A 82 2.78 -21.46 0.99
N ILE A 83 3.56 -20.40 1.21
CA ILE A 83 4.53 -19.83 0.27
C ILE A 83 5.94 -20.04 0.85
N ASN A 84 6.83 -20.63 0.06
CA ASN A 84 8.21 -20.92 0.46
C ASN A 84 9.26 -20.49 -0.59
N LYS A 85 8.81 -19.69 -1.56
CA LYS A 85 9.61 -19.17 -2.67
C LYS A 85 9.22 -17.71 -2.92
N ASN A 86 10.10 -16.95 -3.56
CA ASN A 86 9.78 -15.59 -3.97
C ASN A 86 8.62 -15.64 -4.96
N LEU A 87 7.57 -14.84 -4.78
CA LEU A 87 6.46 -14.75 -5.73
C LEU A 87 5.57 -13.54 -5.45
N THR A 88 4.75 -13.17 -6.42
CA THR A 88 3.62 -12.24 -6.23
C THR A 88 2.31 -13.04 -6.20
N LEU A 89 1.52 -12.88 -5.14
CA LEU A 89 0.16 -13.41 -5.05
C LEU A 89 -0.80 -12.22 -5.05
N THR A 90 -1.65 -12.13 -6.07
CA THR A 90 -2.51 -10.95 -6.26
C THR A 90 -3.95 -11.35 -6.55
N GLY A 91 -4.88 -10.72 -5.84
CA GLY A 91 -6.32 -10.84 -6.06
C GLY A 91 -6.82 -9.72 -6.97
N GLU A 92 -7.85 -10.00 -7.76
CA GLU A 92 -8.48 -9.02 -8.65
C GLU A 92 -8.99 -7.78 -7.90
N ASP A 93 -9.67 -7.97 -6.77
CA ASP A 93 -10.16 -6.88 -5.94
C ASP A 93 -10.36 -7.36 -4.49
N LYS A 94 -9.83 -6.62 -3.51
CA LYS A 94 -9.86 -6.98 -2.09
C LYS A 94 -11.26 -7.13 -1.50
N LEU A 95 -12.28 -6.49 -2.08
CA LEU A 95 -13.68 -6.60 -1.64
C LEU A 95 -14.39 -7.84 -2.21
N THR A 96 -13.90 -8.40 -3.31
CA THR A 96 -14.54 -9.52 -4.01
C THR A 96 -13.71 -10.80 -4.06
N THR A 97 -12.41 -10.73 -3.79
CA THR A 97 -11.51 -11.89 -3.72
C THR A 97 -11.27 -12.27 -2.26
N ILE A 98 -12.04 -13.23 -1.76
CA ILE A 98 -12.12 -13.60 -0.34
C ILE A 98 -11.48 -14.98 -0.12
N ILE A 99 -10.51 -15.06 0.77
CA ILE A 99 -9.94 -16.30 1.29
C ILE A 99 -10.52 -16.54 2.68
N GLU A 100 -11.41 -17.53 2.77
CA GLU A 100 -12.02 -17.96 4.03
C GLU A 100 -11.17 -19.03 4.71
N ALA A 101 -10.96 -18.87 6.02
CA ALA A 101 -10.32 -19.90 6.83
C ALA A 101 -11.08 -21.24 6.72
N PRO A 102 -10.39 -22.36 6.45
CA PRO A 102 -10.99 -23.68 6.53
C PRO A 102 -11.51 -23.98 7.96
N ALA A 103 -12.47 -24.90 8.06
CA ALA A 103 -13.01 -25.34 9.35
C ALA A 103 -11.92 -25.87 10.30
N VAL A 104 -10.83 -26.41 9.75
CA VAL A 104 -9.65 -26.85 10.50
C VAL A 104 -8.39 -26.33 9.81
N LEU A 105 -7.61 -25.50 10.49
CA LEU A 105 -6.27 -25.09 10.04
C LEU A 105 -5.28 -26.16 10.50
N ASN A 106 -4.72 -26.90 9.54
CA ASN A 106 -3.89 -28.06 9.82
C ASN A 106 -2.40 -27.81 9.63
N GLU A 107 -2.06 -26.85 8.79
CA GLU A 107 -0.67 -26.53 8.46
C GLU A 107 -0.08 -25.60 9.50
N ALA A 108 1.06 -25.99 10.05
CA ALA A 108 1.82 -25.15 10.95
C ALA A 108 2.75 -24.25 10.13
N CYS A 109 2.79 -22.97 10.48
CA CYS A 109 3.77 -22.03 9.95
C CYS A 109 5.13 -22.19 10.67
N ASN A 110 5.56 -23.43 10.92
CA ASN A 110 6.86 -23.84 11.45
C ASN A 110 7.05 -25.38 11.45
N THR A 111 8.28 -25.82 11.76
CA THR A 111 8.64 -27.22 12.03
C THR A 111 8.67 -27.56 13.52
N SER A 112 8.45 -26.58 14.42
CA SER A 112 8.53 -26.79 15.86
C SER A 112 7.18 -27.24 16.43
N VAL A 113 7.12 -28.48 16.89
CA VAL A 113 5.94 -29.09 17.52
C VAL A 113 5.43 -28.36 18.78
N THR A 114 6.15 -27.37 19.29
CA THR A 114 5.80 -26.62 20.52
C THR A 114 5.09 -25.29 20.28
N LEU A 115 5.18 -24.71 19.07
CA LEU A 115 4.51 -23.44 18.70
C LEU A 115 3.47 -23.72 17.60
N LEU A 116 2.20 -23.93 17.95
CA LEU A 116 1.16 -24.31 16.98
C LEU A 116 0.51 -23.08 16.29
N ASN A 117 1.31 -22.29 15.55
CA ASN A 117 0.79 -21.17 14.74
C ASN A 117 0.30 -21.68 13.39
N ARG A 118 -0.99 -21.49 13.08
CA ARG A 118 -1.63 -22.07 11.88
C ARG A 118 -2.46 -21.02 11.11
N PRO A 119 -1.79 -20.07 10.45
CA PRO A 119 -2.45 -18.97 9.74
C PRO A 119 -3.22 -19.45 8.49
N ILE A 120 -4.09 -18.60 7.94
CA ILE A 120 -4.68 -18.79 6.61
C ILE A 120 -3.59 -18.75 5.54
N LEU A 121 -2.63 -17.83 5.67
CA LEU A 121 -1.50 -17.70 4.76
C LEU A 121 -0.19 -17.68 5.54
N CYS A 122 0.76 -18.48 5.11
CA CYS A 122 2.10 -18.59 5.70
C CYS A 122 3.17 -18.37 4.62
N VAL A 123 4.07 -17.40 4.84
CA VAL A 123 5.28 -17.20 4.03
C VAL A 123 6.49 -17.64 4.85
N THR A 124 7.37 -18.44 4.26
CA THR A 124 8.48 -19.08 4.98
C THR A 124 9.77 -19.18 4.17
N GLY A 125 10.84 -19.63 4.83
CA GLY A 125 12.02 -20.18 4.13
C GLY A 125 12.91 -19.13 3.48
N GLY A 126 12.90 -17.88 3.96
CA GLY A 126 13.63 -16.78 3.34
C GLY A 126 12.95 -16.20 2.10
N ALA A 127 11.71 -16.60 1.81
CA ALA A 127 10.96 -16.08 0.68
C ALA A 127 10.68 -14.58 0.81
N ILE A 128 10.73 -13.88 -0.33
CA ILE A 128 10.29 -12.51 -0.50
C ILE A 128 8.99 -12.54 -1.30
N ALA A 129 7.87 -12.27 -0.64
CA ALA A 129 6.55 -12.37 -1.26
C ALA A 129 5.83 -11.01 -1.29
N THR A 130 5.19 -10.71 -2.42
CA THR A 130 4.25 -9.60 -2.54
C THR A 130 2.83 -10.14 -2.49
N ILE A 131 2.00 -9.66 -1.58
CA ILE A 131 0.63 -10.14 -1.37
C ILE A 131 -0.32 -8.94 -1.38
N GLN A 132 -1.28 -8.93 -2.31
CA GLN A 132 -2.22 -7.82 -2.46
C GLN A 132 -3.59 -8.20 -3.01
N GLY A 133 -4.59 -7.37 -2.77
CA GLY A 133 -5.91 -7.52 -3.39
C GLY A 133 -6.81 -8.61 -2.80
N PHE A 134 -6.58 -9.02 -1.54
CA PHE A 134 -7.38 -10.06 -0.88
C PHE A 134 -8.14 -9.57 0.34
N THR A 135 -9.28 -10.21 0.63
CA THR A 135 -9.84 -10.31 1.98
C THR A 135 -9.48 -11.68 2.58
N PHE A 136 -8.80 -11.70 3.73
CA PHE A 136 -8.62 -12.87 4.58
C PHE A 136 -9.68 -12.87 5.70
N ASP A 137 -10.61 -13.82 5.67
CA ASP A 137 -11.66 -13.96 6.69
C ASP A 137 -11.32 -15.10 7.67
N GLY A 138 -10.90 -14.71 8.87
CA GLY A 138 -10.43 -15.60 9.94
C GLY A 138 -11.52 -16.25 10.79
N LEU A 139 -12.80 -16.17 10.40
CA LEU A 139 -13.90 -16.73 11.19
C LEU A 139 -13.85 -18.27 11.26
N SER A 140 -13.14 -18.82 12.24
CA SER A 140 -13.02 -20.28 12.41
C SER A 140 -14.26 -20.86 13.09
N LEU A 141 -15.11 -21.55 12.33
CA LEU A 141 -16.26 -22.29 12.84
C LEU A 141 -15.80 -23.62 13.48
N GLY A 142 -15.46 -23.59 14.77
CA GLY A 142 -15.33 -24.79 15.59
C GLY A 142 -13.91 -25.31 15.88
N SER A 143 -12.86 -24.54 15.61
CA SER A 143 -11.49 -24.92 16.01
C SER A 143 -11.20 -24.59 17.47
N THR A 144 -10.64 -25.54 18.21
CA THR A 144 -10.39 -25.44 19.67
C THR A 144 -8.93 -25.36 20.08
N ASN A 145 -7.96 -25.39 19.14
CA ASN A 145 -6.53 -25.60 19.46
C ASN A 145 -5.55 -24.81 18.57
N LEU A 146 -5.80 -23.53 18.27
CA LEU A 146 -4.96 -22.78 17.32
C LEU A 146 -4.53 -21.41 17.86
N ARG A 147 -3.24 -21.08 17.70
CA ARG A 147 -2.64 -19.84 18.20
C ARG A 147 -2.73 -18.67 17.21
N LEU A 148 -2.85 -18.91 15.91
CA LEU A 148 -2.84 -17.83 14.89
C LEU A 148 -3.85 -18.15 13.79
N THR A 149 -4.61 -17.15 13.31
CA THR A 149 -5.64 -17.34 12.27
C THR A 149 -5.48 -16.41 11.07
N GLY A 150 -4.69 -15.34 11.17
CA GLY A 150 -4.54 -14.37 10.08
C GLY A 150 -3.45 -14.75 9.08
N VAL A 151 -2.53 -13.83 8.82
CA VAL A 151 -1.39 -13.98 7.90
C VAL A 151 -0.09 -14.06 8.69
N ALA A 152 0.84 -14.91 8.27
CA ALA A 152 2.14 -15.06 8.91
C ALA A 152 3.32 -15.02 7.95
N PHE A 153 4.39 -14.34 8.37
CA PHE A 153 5.71 -14.35 7.73
C PHE A 153 6.72 -14.92 8.74
N ARG A 154 7.34 -16.05 8.43
CA ARG A 154 8.36 -16.68 9.27
C ARG A 154 9.69 -16.71 8.55
N ASN A 155 10.68 -15.99 9.10
CA ASN A 155 12.00 -15.84 8.48
C ASN A 155 11.88 -15.48 6.99
N ALA A 156 10.97 -14.55 6.68
CA ALA A 156 10.56 -14.17 5.34
C ALA A 156 10.28 -12.67 5.31
N GLY A 157 10.26 -12.09 4.11
CA GLY A 157 10.08 -10.66 3.88
C GLY A 157 9.21 -10.37 2.67
N GLY A 158 9.16 -9.11 2.26
CA GLY A 158 8.40 -8.63 1.10
C GLY A 158 7.34 -7.60 1.46
N VAL A 159 6.28 -7.55 0.66
CA VAL A 159 5.26 -6.49 0.72
C VAL A 159 3.88 -7.11 0.94
N PHE A 160 3.22 -6.71 2.02
CA PHE A 160 1.82 -7.04 2.30
C PHE A 160 0.99 -5.76 2.18
N GLN A 161 0.28 -5.59 1.07
CA GLN A 161 -0.38 -4.32 0.77
C GLN A 161 -1.81 -4.46 0.23
N ASP A 162 -2.65 -3.48 0.49
CA ASP A 162 -4.00 -3.42 -0.08
C ASP A 162 -4.85 -4.68 0.19
N ASN A 163 -4.77 -5.20 1.42
CA ASN A 163 -5.57 -6.34 1.85
C ASN A 163 -6.57 -5.95 2.96
N ILE A 164 -7.55 -6.82 3.19
CA ILE A 164 -8.44 -6.78 4.35
C ILE A 164 -8.22 -8.06 5.16
N ILE A 165 -7.91 -7.93 6.44
CA ILE A 165 -7.92 -9.05 7.40
C ILE A 165 -9.07 -8.83 8.36
N ARG A 166 -10.01 -9.77 8.44
CA ARG A 166 -11.21 -9.62 9.28
C ARG A 166 -11.56 -10.86 10.07
N ASN A 167 -12.30 -10.65 11.15
CA ASN A 167 -12.89 -11.70 11.99
C ASN A 167 -11.86 -12.71 12.52
N VAL A 168 -10.67 -12.26 12.87
CA VAL A 168 -9.60 -13.10 13.43
C VAL A 168 -9.91 -13.36 14.92
N ARG A 169 -10.92 -14.22 15.16
CA ARG A 169 -11.50 -14.47 16.48
C ARG A 169 -11.78 -15.94 16.76
N PHE A 170 -11.72 -16.32 18.03
CA PHE A 170 -12.06 -17.65 18.54
C PHE A 170 -13.24 -17.60 19.52
N SER A 171 -14.09 -18.63 19.50
CA SER A 171 -15.32 -18.71 20.33
C SER A 171 -15.07 -19.14 21.78
N SER A 172 -13.93 -19.76 22.08
CA SER A 172 -13.53 -20.20 23.43
C SER A 172 -12.07 -19.85 23.64
N ILE A 173 -11.80 -18.85 24.46
CA ILE A 173 -10.43 -18.34 24.67
C ILE A 173 -9.83 -19.06 25.88
N SER A 174 -8.69 -19.72 25.70
CA SER A 174 -8.03 -20.43 26.81
C SER A 174 -6.54 -20.13 26.97
N SER A 175 -5.92 -19.42 26.01
CA SER A 175 -4.48 -19.15 26.06
C SER A 175 -4.09 -17.79 25.46
N ALA A 176 -2.88 -17.35 25.81
CA ALA A 176 -2.36 -16.01 25.59
C ALA A 176 -2.07 -15.62 24.14
N GLN A 177 -2.23 -16.49 23.13
CA GLN A 177 -1.80 -16.23 21.73
C GLN A 177 -2.94 -16.05 20.73
N GLU A 178 -4.20 -16.24 21.14
CA GLU A 178 -5.31 -16.49 20.23
C GLU A 178 -5.84 -15.22 19.52
N GLY A 179 -5.63 -15.12 18.19
CA GLY A 179 -6.33 -14.19 17.30
C GLY A 179 -5.53 -12.95 16.86
N VAL A 180 -4.37 -13.19 16.25
CA VAL A 180 -3.49 -12.16 15.66
C VAL A 180 -3.75 -12.03 14.16
N GLY A 181 -3.91 -10.78 13.68
CA GLY A 181 -4.21 -10.45 12.29
C GLY A 181 -3.03 -10.67 11.34
N PHE A 182 -1.93 -9.98 11.58
CA PHE A 182 -0.67 -10.16 10.86
C PHE A 182 0.45 -10.48 11.84
N TYR A 183 1.24 -11.51 11.55
CA TYR A 183 2.31 -11.98 12.43
C TYR A 183 3.61 -12.20 11.66
N LEU A 184 4.67 -11.47 12.02
CA LEU A 184 6.02 -11.74 11.57
C LEU A 184 6.84 -12.33 12.73
N PHE A 185 7.56 -13.41 12.46
CA PHE A 185 8.48 -14.03 13.42
C PHE A 185 9.81 -14.37 12.77
N ASN A 186 10.90 -13.82 13.32
CA ASN A 186 12.26 -14.08 12.85
C ASN A 186 13.11 -14.78 13.94
N SER A 187 13.57 -16.01 13.71
CA SER A 187 14.29 -16.83 14.70
C SER A 187 15.57 -17.50 14.22
N ASP A 188 15.90 -17.41 12.93
CA ASP A 188 17.02 -18.17 12.34
C ASP A 188 18.06 -17.18 11.75
N LEU A 189 19.29 -17.64 11.46
CA LEU A 189 20.38 -16.89 10.78
C LEU A 189 20.07 -16.53 9.31
N SER A 190 18.81 -16.21 9.02
CA SER A 190 18.35 -15.80 7.69
C SER A 190 18.92 -14.43 7.32
N PRO A 191 19.12 -14.15 6.01
CA PRO A 191 19.55 -12.83 5.56
C PRO A 191 18.57 -11.76 6.01
N ALA A 192 19.05 -10.51 6.05
CA ALA A 192 18.27 -9.33 6.39
C ALA A 192 16.90 -9.36 5.69
N GLN A 193 15.83 -9.19 6.45
CA GLN A 193 14.46 -9.21 5.94
C GLN A 193 13.91 -7.79 5.95
N ASP A 194 13.40 -7.34 4.80
CA ASP A 194 12.57 -6.13 4.72
C ASP A 194 11.11 -6.55 4.68
N ILE A 195 10.28 -5.94 5.53
CA ILE A 195 8.84 -6.17 5.54
C ILE A 195 8.09 -4.85 5.44
N GLN A 196 7.20 -4.75 4.46
CA GLN A 196 6.35 -3.58 4.25
C GLN A 196 4.89 -3.98 4.43
N ILE A 197 4.18 -3.31 5.32
CA ILE A 197 2.76 -3.53 5.62
C ILE A 197 2.02 -2.24 5.31
N LEU A 198 1.42 -2.17 4.13
CA LEU A 198 0.98 -0.90 3.52
C LEU A 198 -0.52 -0.91 3.21
N ASN A 199 -1.26 0.14 3.61
CA ASN A 199 -2.64 0.37 3.16
C ASN A 199 -3.62 -0.80 3.41
N ASN A 200 -3.39 -1.60 4.46
CA ASN A 200 -4.27 -2.72 4.81
C ASN A 200 -5.38 -2.28 5.75
N THR A 201 -6.49 -3.01 5.75
CA THR A 201 -7.55 -2.90 6.75
C THR A 201 -7.57 -4.14 7.63
N ILE A 202 -7.32 -4.01 8.93
CA ILE A 202 -7.32 -5.11 9.89
C ILE A 202 -8.39 -4.85 10.93
N GLN A 203 -9.40 -5.71 11.01
CA GLN A 203 -10.57 -5.48 11.86
C GLN A 203 -11.00 -6.73 12.64
N ASN A 204 -11.58 -6.51 13.82
CA ASN A 204 -12.17 -7.56 14.65
C ASN A 204 -11.16 -8.66 15.06
N PHE A 205 -9.93 -8.27 15.41
CA PHE A 205 -8.94 -9.19 15.99
C PHE A 205 -9.11 -9.30 17.51
N ASN A 206 -8.80 -10.47 18.07
CA ASN A 206 -8.93 -10.73 19.51
C ASN A 206 -7.71 -10.24 20.32
N LYS A 207 -6.49 -10.44 19.81
CA LYS A 207 -5.25 -10.09 20.54
C LYS A 207 -4.50 -8.95 19.86
N ASN A 208 -3.82 -9.22 18.75
CA ASN A 208 -3.01 -8.21 18.07
C ASN A 208 -3.48 -7.97 16.64
N GLY A 209 -3.48 -6.71 16.19
CA GLY A 209 -3.70 -6.37 14.79
C GLY A 209 -2.49 -6.78 13.94
N ILE A 210 -1.35 -6.15 14.22
CA ILE A 210 -0.04 -6.45 13.63
C ILE A 210 0.94 -6.81 14.73
N THR A 211 1.78 -7.82 14.51
CA THR A 211 2.84 -8.21 15.45
C THR A 211 4.11 -8.58 14.68
N LEU A 212 5.22 -7.93 15.01
CA LEU A 212 6.55 -8.27 14.52
C LEU A 212 7.42 -8.68 15.70
N THR A 213 7.95 -9.91 15.70
CA THR A 213 8.78 -10.44 16.79
C THR A 213 10.06 -11.11 16.27
N SER A 214 11.14 -11.04 17.04
CA SER A 214 12.38 -11.77 16.75
C SER A 214 13.07 -12.29 18.01
N HIS A 215 13.81 -13.40 17.91
CA HIS A 215 14.47 -14.05 19.07
C HIS A 215 16.01 -13.99 19.05
N GLU A 216 16.64 -13.66 17.92
CA GLU A 216 18.11 -13.66 17.82
C GLU A 216 18.69 -12.32 17.34
N TYR A 217 19.81 -11.91 17.93
CA TYR A 217 20.52 -10.65 17.63
C TYR A 217 21.09 -10.55 16.21
N TRP A 218 21.23 -11.67 15.50
CA TRP A 218 22.03 -11.75 14.27
C TRP A 218 21.26 -11.45 12.99
N SER A 219 19.92 -11.38 13.06
CA SER A 219 19.06 -11.30 11.87
C SER A 219 18.37 -9.93 11.80
N PRO A 220 18.94 -8.95 11.08
CA PRO A 220 18.39 -7.61 11.03
C PRO A 220 17.04 -7.59 10.31
N VAL A 221 16.06 -6.87 10.88
CA VAL A 221 14.73 -6.70 10.30
C VAL A 221 14.47 -5.22 10.05
N THR A 222 14.31 -4.83 8.78
CA THR A 222 13.77 -3.50 8.45
C THR A 222 12.27 -3.60 8.26
N PHE A 223 11.52 -2.63 8.79
CA PHE A 223 10.07 -2.63 8.65
C PHE A 223 9.48 -1.26 8.33
N THR A 224 8.42 -1.28 7.53
CA THR A 224 7.56 -0.11 7.28
C THR A 224 6.11 -0.52 7.51
N ILE A 225 5.43 0.13 8.45
CA ILE A 225 3.99 -0.05 8.72
C ILE A 225 3.30 1.27 8.44
N GLN A 226 2.67 1.40 7.27
CA GLN A 226 2.17 2.68 6.77
C GLN A 226 0.73 2.63 6.24
N GLY A 227 -0.06 3.65 6.58
CA GLY A 227 -1.38 3.86 5.98
C GLY A 227 -2.43 2.79 6.32
N ASN A 228 -2.19 1.96 7.32
CA ASN A 228 -3.12 0.88 7.68
C ASN A 228 -4.30 1.41 8.52
N THR A 229 -5.47 0.81 8.34
CA THR A 229 -6.65 1.01 9.20
C THR A 229 -6.83 -0.20 10.10
N ILE A 230 -6.68 -0.04 11.41
CA ILE A 230 -6.65 -1.13 12.40
C ILE A 230 -7.75 -0.90 13.44
N SER A 231 -8.65 -1.87 13.62
CA SER A 231 -9.72 -1.81 14.62
C SER A 231 -9.82 -3.08 15.45
N GLY A 232 -9.75 -2.92 16.77
CA GLY A 232 -10.05 -3.99 17.73
C GLY A 232 -11.54 -4.38 17.74
N ILE A 233 -11.92 -5.27 18.66
CA ILE A 233 -13.28 -5.86 18.70
C ILE A 233 -14.31 -5.06 19.48
N THR A 234 -13.93 -4.26 20.49
CA THR A 234 -14.87 -3.44 21.30
C THR A 234 -14.09 -2.53 22.25
N PRO A 235 -14.73 -1.51 22.86
CA PRO A 235 -14.17 -0.77 23.99
C PRO A 235 -13.93 -1.61 25.27
N ASN A 236 -14.32 -2.89 25.27
CA ASN A 236 -14.40 -3.74 26.47
C ASN A 236 -13.97 -5.18 26.20
N SER A 237 -12.90 -5.39 25.43
CA SER A 237 -12.33 -6.73 25.26
C SER A 237 -11.98 -7.34 26.62
N THR A 238 -12.19 -8.64 26.80
CA THR A 238 -11.72 -9.39 27.98
C THR A 238 -10.27 -9.88 27.82
N ILE A 239 -9.70 -9.69 26.64
CA ILE A 239 -8.29 -9.97 26.32
C ILE A 239 -7.62 -8.64 26.05
N ALA A 240 -6.48 -8.42 26.67
CA ALA A 240 -5.68 -7.23 26.42
C ALA A 240 -5.20 -7.25 24.95
N GLN A 241 -5.34 -6.13 24.25
CA GLN A 241 -5.12 -6.04 22.80
C GLN A 241 -3.94 -5.12 22.46
N ASN A 242 -3.20 -5.43 21.39
CA ASN A 242 -2.32 -4.46 20.75
C ASN A 242 -2.78 -4.15 19.33
N GLY A 243 -2.84 -2.87 18.94
CA GLY A 243 -3.08 -2.51 17.53
C GLY A 243 -1.90 -2.95 16.67
N ILE A 244 -0.73 -2.41 17.00
CA ILE A 244 0.57 -2.75 16.41
C ILE A 244 1.53 -3.10 17.55
N GLN A 245 2.20 -4.24 17.44
CA GLN A 245 3.26 -4.68 18.35
C GLN A 245 4.55 -4.90 17.56
N VAL A 246 5.64 -4.25 17.95
CA VAL A 246 6.98 -4.44 17.38
C VAL A 246 7.96 -4.78 18.50
N GLU A 247 8.62 -5.92 18.36
CA GLU A 247 9.58 -6.44 19.32
C GLU A 247 10.71 -7.16 18.59
N LEU A 248 11.67 -6.36 18.13
CA LEU A 248 12.76 -6.80 17.27
C LEU A 248 14.10 -6.48 17.94
N VAL A 249 14.83 -7.51 18.35
CA VAL A 249 16.13 -7.40 19.04
C VAL A 249 17.19 -6.71 18.17
N ASN A 250 17.06 -6.81 16.84
CA ASN A 250 17.89 -6.12 15.86
C ASN A 250 17.01 -5.59 14.71
N GLY A 251 15.98 -4.82 15.06
CA GLY A 251 15.08 -4.21 14.09
C GLY A 251 15.28 -2.72 13.95
N VAL A 252 14.89 -2.15 12.81
CA VAL A 252 14.71 -0.70 12.65
C VAL A 252 13.58 -0.40 11.69
N GLY A 253 12.76 0.60 11.95
CA GLY A 253 11.66 0.88 11.04
C GLY A 253 10.80 2.08 11.38
N THR A 254 9.69 2.18 10.65
CA THR A 254 8.73 3.28 10.76
C THR A 254 7.30 2.77 10.93
N ILE A 255 6.53 3.49 11.74
CA ILE A 255 5.09 3.30 11.95
C ILE A 255 4.43 4.64 11.66
N SER A 256 3.86 4.82 10.47
CA SER A 256 3.41 6.14 10.02
C SER A 256 2.03 6.18 9.36
N GLY A 257 1.28 7.25 9.61
CA GLY A 257 0.00 7.48 8.93
C GLY A 257 -1.07 6.40 9.16
N ASN A 258 -0.96 5.59 10.21
CA ASN A 258 -1.95 4.53 10.50
C ASN A 258 -3.14 5.11 11.27
N THR A 259 -4.34 4.58 11.01
CA THR A 259 -5.55 4.88 11.78
C THR A 259 -5.89 3.68 12.67
N ILE A 260 -5.80 3.86 14.00
CA ILE A 260 -6.01 2.78 14.98
C ILE A 260 -7.19 3.14 15.88
N SER A 261 -8.11 2.20 16.07
CA SER A 261 -9.29 2.43 16.91
C SER A 261 -9.76 1.19 17.69
N SER A 262 -10.55 1.43 18.73
CA SER A 262 -11.23 0.37 19.50
C SER A 262 -10.28 -0.67 20.12
N VAL A 263 -9.07 -0.24 20.50
CA VAL A 263 -8.06 -1.08 21.17
C VAL A 263 -8.14 -0.82 22.68
N ALA A 264 -8.90 -1.66 23.39
CA ALA A 264 -9.25 -1.41 24.78
C ALA A 264 -9.51 -2.70 25.56
N LEU A 265 -9.09 -2.73 26.83
CA LEU A 265 -9.33 -3.84 27.76
C LEU A 265 -10.27 -3.39 28.89
N ASN A 266 -11.30 -4.18 29.17
CA ASN A 266 -12.10 -4.02 30.37
C ASN A 266 -11.43 -4.77 31.54
N ASN A 267 -10.65 -4.05 32.36
CA ASN A 267 -9.81 -4.62 33.41
C ASN A 267 -10.30 -4.35 34.85
N THR A 268 -11.62 -4.23 35.09
CA THR A 268 -12.23 -3.85 36.40
C THR A 268 -11.90 -4.75 37.61
N GLY A 269 -10.95 -5.67 37.52
CA GLY A 269 -10.43 -6.48 38.64
C GLY A 269 -8.97 -6.96 38.51
N ASN A 270 -8.22 -6.57 37.47
CA ASN A 270 -6.80 -6.89 37.31
C ASN A 270 -6.03 -5.62 36.93
N LEU A 271 -5.27 -5.07 37.89
CA LEU A 271 -4.66 -3.74 37.80
C LEU A 271 -3.43 -3.67 36.89
N THR A 272 -2.95 -4.81 36.37
CA THR A 272 -1.63 -4.86 35.72
C THR A 272 -1.69 -4.81 34.20
N LEU A 273 -2.77 -5.23 33.53
CA LEU A 273 -2.80 -5.31 32.06
C LEU A 273 -3.45 -4.09 31.39
N VAL A 274 -2.84 -3.59 30.32
CA VAL A 274 -3.34 -2.45 29.52
C VAL A 274 -3.27 -2.74 28.02
N ALA A 275 -4.30 -2.38 27.26
CA ALA A 275 -4.30 -2.51 25.80
C ALA A 275 -3.62 -1.30 25.14
N ASN A 276 -2.67 -1.54 24.22
CA ASN A 276 -1.87 -0.49 23.59
C ASN A 276 -2.16 -0.37 22.09
N SER A 277 -2.40 0.83 21.58
CA SER A 277 -2.60 1.00 20.13
C SER A 277 -1.32 0.72 19.37
N ILE A 278 -0.19 1.23 19.85
CA ILE A 278 1.15 0.94 19.34
C ILE A 278 2.04 0.55 20.52
N TYR A 279 2.72 -0.58 20.41
CA TYR A 279 3.69 -1.08 21.37
C TYR A 279 5.01 -1.35 20.65
N VAL A 280 6.09 -0.72 21.10
CA VAL A 280 7.45 -0.90 20.56
C VAL A 280 8.39 -1.27 21.70
N SER A 281 9.19 -2.32 21.51
CA SER A 281 10.09 -2.90 22.50
C SER A 281 11.43 -3.26 21.87
N ASN A 282 12.54 -2.84 22.47
CA ASN A 282 13.91 -3.24 22.07
C ASN A 282 14.28 -2.87 20.62
N THR A 283 13.57 -1.92 20.01
CA THR A 283 13.65 -1.63 18.57
C THR A 283 13.69 -0.15 18.31
N PRO A 284 14.72 0.36 17.61
CA PRO A 284 14.68 1.71 17.09
C PRO A 284 13.55 1.92 16.07
N ALA A 285 12.66 2.88 16.33
CA ALA A 285 11.51 3.14 15.47
C ALA A 285 11.06 4.60 15.51
N THR A 286 10.56 5.06 14.36
CA THR A 286 9.85 6.35 14.26
C THR A 286 8.36 6.10 14.20
N THR A 287 7.59 6.67 15.12
CA THR A 287 6.13 6.60 15.17
C THR A 287 5.56 7.99 14.88
N THR A 288 5.09 8.23 13.66
CA THR A 288 4.71 9.58 13.22
C THR A 288 3.39 9.68 12.45
N GLY A 289 2.61 10.74 12.68
CA GLY A 289 1.40 11.02 11.91
C GLY A 289 0.28 9.97 12.08
N ASN A 290 0.30 9.17 13.14
CA ASN A 290 -0.75 8.17 13.38
C ASN A 290 -1.97 8.81 14.06
N THR A 291 -3.16 8.32 13.73
CA THR A 291 -4.43 8.73 14.35
C THR A 291 -4.98 7.60 15.21
N ILE A 292 -5.03 7.80 16.52
CA ILE A 292 -5.48 6.81 17.51
C ILE A 292 -6.76 7.32 18.18
N THR A 293 -7.83 6.51 18.17
CA THR A 293 -9.13 6.91 18.75
C THR A 293 -9.80 5.79 19.55
N GLY A 294 -10.41 6.13 20.69
CA GLY A 294 -11.16 5.17 21.49
C GLY A 294 -10.30 4.02 22.03
N ALA A 295 -9.03 4.28 22.28
CA ALA A 295 -8.07 3.33 22.81
C ALA A 295 -7.89 3.49 24.33
N GLN A 296 -7.49 2.42 25.03
CA GLN A 296 -7.11 2.50 26.43
C GLN A 296 -5.74 3.16 26.61
N SER A 297 -4.76 2.76 25.79
CA SER A 297 -3.48 3.44 25.67
C SER A 297 -3.11 3.75 24.22
N GLY A 298 -2.45 4.89 24.01
CA GLY A 298 -1.94 5.31 22.71
C GLY A 298 -0.67 4.55 22.33
N ILE A 299 0.49 5.13 22.65
CA ILE A 299 1.80 4.62 22.24
C ILE A 299 2.59 4.20 23.47
N TYR A 300 3.15 3.00 23.44
CA TYR A 300 3.99 2.44 24.48
C TYR A 300 5.36 2.10 23.91
N TYR A 301 6.41 2.72 24.45
CA TYR A 301 7.78 2.58 24.01
C TYR A 301 8.66 2.07 25.16
N PHE A 302 9.32 0.94 24.93
CA PHE A 302 10.14 0.24 25.91
C PHE A 302 11.52 -0.06 25.31
N ASP A 303 12.59 0.25 26.04
CA ASP A 303 14.01 0.01 25.68
C ASP A 303 14.35 0.31 24.21
N GLY A 304 14.89 1.50 23.90
CA GLY A 304 15.32 1.79 22.54
C GLY A 304 15.53 3.26 22.20
N VAL A 305 15.74 3.54 20.91
CA VAL A 305 15.93 4.90 20.41
C VAL A 305 14.81 5.22 19.44
N GLY A 306 14.09 6.32 19.62
CA GLY A 306 12.94 6.58 18.76
C GLY A 306 12.45 8.01 18.75
N LEU A 307 11.64 8.30 17.75
CA LEU A 307 10.90 9.55 17.60
C LEU A 307 9.41 9.23 17.62
N ILE A 308 8.67 9.90 18.50
CA ILE A 308 7.21 9.87 18.54
C ILE A 308 6.74 11.28 18.19
N SER A 309 6.31 11.50 16.94
CA SER A 309 5.95 12.84 16.48
C SER A 309 4.62 12.96 15.76
N ASP A 310 3.97 14.12 15.86
CA ASP A 310 2.81 14.47 15.02
C ASP A 310 1.64 13.47 15.09
N ASN A 311 1.55 12.68 16.17
CA ASN A 311 0.45 11.73 16.35
C ASN A 311 -0.76 12.44 16.97
N THR A 312 -1.96 12.06 16.53
CA THR A 312 -3.22 12.49 17.14
C THR A 312 -3.77 11.32 17.95
N ILE A 313 -3.80 11.46 19.28
CA ILE A 313 -4.14 10.40 20.23
C ILE A 313 -5.34 10.84 21.06
N SER A 314 -6.41 10.04 21.00
CA SER A 314 -7.59 10.20 21.84
C SER A 314 -7.86 8.91 22.62
N VAL A 315 -7.64 8.97 23.93
CA VAL A 315 -7.77 7.82 24.83
C VAL A 315 -9.02 7.90 25.70
N VAL A 316 -9.52 6.73 26.06
CA VAL A 316 -10.68 6.51 26.93
C VAL A 316 -10.28 5.56 28.06
N LYS A 317 -10.92 5.69 29.21
CA LYS A 317 -10.69 4.81 30.38
C LYS A 317 -11.86 3.83 30.54
N PRO A 318 -11.84 2.66 29.88
CA PRO A 318 -12.81 1.59 30.12
C PRO A 318 -12.50 0.80 31.41
N GLY A 319 -11.27 0.95 31.93
CA GLY A 319 -10.72 0.21 33.05
C GLY A 319 -10.19 1.11 34.17
N VAL A 320 -9.10 0.68 34.83
CA VAL A 320 -8.51 1.43 35.97
C VAL A 320 -7.48 2.47 35.54
N ASN A 321 -6.70 2.20 34.49
CA ASN A 321 -5.64 3.09 34.01
C ASN A 321 -5.79 3.35 32.49
N ALA A 322 -5.36 4.52 32.03
CA ALA A 322 -5.29 4.90 30.61
C ALA A 322 -4.13 5.88 30.37
N TYR A 323 -3.41 5.70 29.25
CA TYR A 323 -2.19 6.48 28.99
C TYR A 323 -2.14 7.00 27.55
N GLY A 324 -1.75 8.25 27.34
CA GLY A 324 -1.52 8.77 25.98
C GLY A 324 -0.26 8.18 25.36
N ILE A 325 0.90 8.54 25.92
CA ILE A 325 2.22 8.03 25.55
C ILE A 325 2.94 7.54 26.81
N VAL A 326 3.53 6.35 26.73
CA VAL A 326 4.41 5.79 27.77
C VAL A 326 5.79 5.56 27.15
N ALA A 327 6.84 6.14 27.74
CA ALA A 327 8.22 5.91 27.34
C ALA A 327 9.03 5.48 28.59
N THR A 328 9.43 4.23 28.68
CA THR A 328 9.95 3.65 29.94
C THR A 328 11.05 2.61 29.72
N ASP A 329 11.93 2.47 30.71
CA ASP A 329 13.05 1.50 30.81
C ASP A 329 12.83 0.72 32.12
N PRO A 330 12.78 -0.63 32.09
CA PRO A 330 11.66 -1.50 32.51
C PRO A 330 10.87 -1.09 33.76
N PRO A 331 9.54 -0.91 33.63
CA PRO A 331 8.69 -0.68 34.78
C PRO A 331 8.12 -1.97 35.36
N TRP A 332 7.80 -1.90 36.64
CA TRP A 332 6.99 -2.87 37.38
C TRP A 332 5.49 -2.56 37.23
N ALA A 333 5.11 -1.42 36.64
CA ALA A 333 3.76 -0.86 36.75
C ALA A 333 2.82 -1.02 35.54
N VAL A 334 3.30 -1.21 34.29
CA VAL A 334 2.40 -1.30 33.12
C VAL A 334 2.63 -2.54 32.22
N PRO A 335 2.22 -3.73 32.65
CA PRO A 335 2.19 -4.91 31.78
C PRO A 335 1.30 -4.75 30.52
N SER A 336 1.91 -4.88 29.34
CA SER A 336 1.22 -5.09 28.06
C SER A 336 0.67 -6.54 27.97
N PRO A 337 -0.32 -6.86 27.11
CA PRO A 337 -0.74 -8.21 26.70
C PRO A 337 0.42 -9.03 26.12
N TYR A 338 1.29 -9.47 27.01
CA TYR A 338 2.56 -10.05 26.67
C TYR A 338 2.39 -11.46 26.11
N ASP A 339 3.22 -11.81 25.13
CA ASP A 339 3.32 -13.15 24.57
C ASP A 339 4.53 -13.90 25.12
N SER A 340 4.32 -14.66 26.20
CA SER A 340 5.17 -15.74 26.71
C SER A 340 6.51 -15.41 27.41
N ALA A 341 6.53 -15.69 28.72
CA ALA A 341 7.57 -16.46 29.43
C ALA A 341 9.03 -15.98 29.58
N TYR A 342 9.51 -14.88 28.97
CA TYR A 342 10.97 -14.63 28.92
C TYR A 342 11.55 -13.38 29.61
N ILE A 343 10.75 -12.44 30.13
CA ILE A 343 11.32 -11.27 30.83
C ILE A 343 11.49 -11.49 32.34
N SER A 344 10.79 -12.47 32.94
CA SER A 344 10.86 -12.68 34.39
C SER A 344 12.08 -13.50 34.88
N GLY A 345 13.19 -13.53 34.14
CA GLY A 345 14.33 -14.37 34.54
C GLY A 345 15.68 -14.19 33.86
N GLU A 346 15.81 -13.38 32.82
CA GLU A 346 17.08 -13.16 32.13
C GLU A 346 17.28 -11.64 31.91
N ALA A 347 18.06 -10.96 32.74
CA ALA A 347 19.41 -10.62 32.28
C ALA A 347 19.90 -11.70 31.33
N ALA A 348 19.79 -11.47 30.03
CA ALA A 348 20.18 -12.39 28.97
C ALA A 348 21.61 -12.88 29.22
N THR A 349 21.76 -13.98 29.97
CA THR A 349 22.91 -14.83 29.79
C THR A 349 22.67 -15.45 28.43
N ASN A 350 23.37 -14.95 27.43
CA ASN A 350 23.66 -15.78 26.27
C ASN A 350 24.13 -17.16 26.75
N GLY A 351 24.12 -18.19 25.89
CA GLY A 351 24.68 -19.52 26.22
C GLY A 351 26.16 -19.53 26.65
N PHE A 352 26.76 -18.36 26.91
CA PHE A 352 28.09 -18.06 27.42
C PHE A 352 28.12 -17.32 28.78
N GLY A 353 26.98 -17.04 29.42
CA GLY A 353 26.94 -16.45 30.78
C GLY A 353 27.32 -14.97 30.86
N ILE A 354 27.21 -14.20 29.78
CA ILE A 354 27.45 -12.75 29.75
C ILE A 354 26.11 -12.03 29.65
N ALA A 355 25.74 -11.27 30.68
CA ALA A 355 24.63 -10.33 30.65
C ALA A 355 24.93 -9.24 29.62
N VAL A 356 24.18 -9.22 28.51
CA VAL A 356 24.16 -8.07 27.60
C VAL A 356 23.21 -7.05 28.20
N LEU A 357 23.73 -5.87 28.55
CA LEU A 357 22.91 -4.77 29.05
C LEU A 357 21.98 -4.28 27.92
N PRO A 358 20.67 -4.05 28.19
CA PRO A 358 19.78 -3.44 27.20
C PRO A 358 20.31 -2.06 26.77
N PRO A 359 20.05 -1.63 25.52
CA PRO A 359 20.43 -0.31 25.04
C PRO A 359 19.71 0.78 25.85
N PRO A 360 20.33 1.95 26.08
CA PRO A 360 19.70 3.06 26.79
C PRO A 360 18.44 3.55 26.06
N LEU A 361 17.42 3.98 26.81
CA LEU A 361 16.22 4.60 26.25
C LEU A 361 16.52 6.05 25.90
N SER A 362 16.44 6.39 24.61
CA SER A 362 16.59 7.76 24.10
C SER A 362 15.43 8.09 23.16
N VAL A 363 14.42 8.79 23.68
CA VAL A 363 13.16 9.04 22.95
C VAL A 363 12.88 10.53 22.88
N GLU A 364 12.57 10.99 21.67
CA GLU A 364 12.05 12.32 21.40
C GLU A 364 10.52 12.23 21.21
N VAL A 365 9.77 13.05 21.95
CA VAL A 365 8.31 13.13 21.90
C VAL A 365 7.93 14.56 21.51
N ALA A 366 7.55 14.77 20.25
CA ALA A 366 7.43 16.11 19.67
C ALA A 366 6.12 16.33 18.88
N GLY A 367 5.44 17.46 19.06
CA GLY A 367 4.34 17.85 18.17
C GLY A 367 3.08 16.98 18.25
N ASN A 368 2.93 16.12 19.26
CA ASN A 368 1.77 15.23 19.38
C ASN A 368 0.55 15.98 19.94
N THR A 369 -0.66 15.59 19.53
CA THR A 369 -1.92 16.06 20.12
C THR A 369 -2.57 14.91 20.88
N ILE A 370 -2.65 15.02 22.20
CA ILE A 370 -3.06 13.94 23.12
C ILE A 370 -4.23 14.41 23.96
N SER A 371 -5.32 13.66 23.94
CA SER A 371 -6.55 14.02 24.66
C SER A 371 -7.17 12.83 25.37
N PHE A 372 -7.71 13.09 26.55
CA PHE A 372 -8.58 12.18 27.28
C PHE A 372 -10.04 12.61 27.16
N SER A 373 -10.96 11.67 26.91
CA SER A 373 -12.39 11.97 26.74
C SER A 373 -13.32 11.25 27.73
N GLY A 374 -12.80 10.76 28.86
CA GLY A 374 -13.60 10.11 29.91
C GLY A 374 -14.11 11.08 30.99
N ALA A 375 -15.15 10.65 31.73
CA ALA A 375 -15.71 11.44 32.84
C ALA A 375 -14.90 11.32 34.14
N ASP A 376 -14.18 10.21 34.33
CA ASP A 376 -13.25 9.96 35.43
C ASP A 376 -11.84 9.88 34.84
N ASN A 377 -11.00 10.86 35.14
CA ASN A 377 -9.62 10.95 34.68
C ASN A 377 -8.59 10.47 35.71
N SER A 378 -8.99 9.91 36.85
CA SER A 378 -8.03 9.34 37.82
C SER A 378 -7.19 8.21 37.23
N ASN A 379 -5.97 8.02 37.73
CA ASN A 379 -4.94 7.12 37.22
C ASN A 379 -4.76 7.21 35.70
N THR A 380 -4.69 8.43 35.17
CA THR A 380 -4.42 8.66 33.74
C THR A 380 -3.32 9.67 33.53
N ALA A 381 -2.41 9.36 32.60
CA ALA A 381 -1.34 10.27 32.22
C ALA A 381 -1.31 10.51 30.72
N GLY A 382 -1.12 11.76 30.31
CA GLY A 382 -1.00 12.12 28.90
C GLY A 382 0.31 11.65 28.30
N ILE A 383 1.43 12.02 28.93
CA ILE A 383 2.76 11.49 28.64
C ILE A 383 3.37 11.07 29.98
N THR A 384 3.82 9.83 30.09
CA THR A 384 4.45 9.34 31.32
C THR A 384 5.73 8.58 31.01
N SER A 385 6.71 8.69 31.91
CA SER A 385 7.94 7.90 31.86
C SER A 385 8.27 7.35 33.24
N GLU A 386 8.75 6.11 33.28
CA GLU A 386 9.23 5.47 34.51
C GLU A 386 10.66 4.96 34.30
N ALA A 387 11.55 5.31 35.24
CA ALA A 387 12.92 4.81 35.30
C ALA A 387 13.04 3.64 36.30
N GLY A 388 13.18 2.41 35.78
CA GLY A 388 13.26 1.17 36.56
C GLY A 388 14.67 0.69 36.92
N VAL A 389 14.74 -0.52 37.48
CA VAL A 389 15.98 -1.14 38.01
C VAL A 389 16.92 -1.57 36.88
N GLY A 390 18.14 -1.02 36.84
CA GLY A 390 19.16 -1.42 35.87
C GLY A 390 19.15 -0.61 34.57
N ALA A 391 18.30 0.43 34.50
CA ALA A 391 18.31 1.45 33.47
C ALA A 391 19.68 2.14 33.43
N ASN A 392 20.41 2.00 32.31
CA ASN A 392 21.76 2.57 32.21
C ASN A 392 21.76 4.05 31.88
N GLN A 393 20.69 4.58 31.27
CA GLN A 393 20.55 5.97 30.85
C GLN A 393 19.14 6.20 30.26
N LEU A 394 18.32 7.09 30.85
CA LEU A 394 17.02 7.51 30.29
C LEU A 394 17.10 8.98 29.83
N ASP A 395 17.18 9.17 28.52
CA ASP A 395 17.20 10.46 27.84
C ASP A 395 15.84 10.71 27.17
N LEU A 396 15.02 11.58 27.76
CA LEU A 396 13.66 11.88 27.28
C LEU A 396 13.51 13.37 27.00
N ASN A 397 13.20 13.70 25.74
CA ASN A 397 12.97 15.07 25.28
C ASN A 397 11.51 15.24 24.83
N VAL A 398 10.70 15.93 25.63
CA VAL A 398 9.28 16.17 25.42
C VAL A 398 9.06 17.64 25.06
N HIS A 399 8.66 17.94 23.83
CA HIS A 399 8.41 19.33 23.44
C HIS A 399 7.33 19.53 22.39
N ASP A 400 6.76 20.74 22.37
CA ASP A 400 5.75 21.15 21.39
C ASP A 400 4.50 20.25 21.35
N ASN A 401 4.24 19.46 22.41
CA ASN A 401 3.06 18.61 22.49
C ASN A 401 1.87 19.38 23.04
N THR A 402 0.66 18.97 22.63
CA THR A 402 -0.60 19.47 23.16
C THR A 402 -1.30 18.35 23.93
N VAL A 403 -1.48 18.51 25.25
CA VAL A 403 -2.01 17.46 26.15
C VAL A 403 -3.16 17.97 27.00
N SER A 404 -4.28 17.23 27.03
CA SER A 404 -5.45 17.67 27.79
C SER A 404 -6.35 16.57 28.34
N GLY A 405 -6.99 16.85 29.49
CA GLY A 405 -8.06 16.06 30.09
C GLY A 405 -7.61 14.95 31.05
N PHE A 406 -6.32 14.77 31.27
CA PHE A 406 -5.76 13.70 32.11
C PHE A 406 -5.76 14.04 33.60
N GLU A 407 -5.44 13.08 34.46
CA GLU A 407 -5.00 13.39 35.82
C GLU A 407 -3.64 14.07 35.72
N ASP A 408 -2.65 13.43 35.13
CA ASP A 408 -1.33 14.01 34.90
C ASP A 408 -1.13 14.34 33.41
N GLY A 409 -0.84 15.60 33.08
CA GLY A 409 -0.54 16.01 31.70
C GLY A 409 0.76 15.39 31.22
N VAL A 410 1.86 15.74 31.86
CA VAL A 410 3.17 15.10 31.70
C VAL A 410 3.68 14.65 33.05
N GLU A 411 4.12 13.41 33.14
CA GLU A 411 4.55 12.78 34.38
C GLU A 411 5.94 12.14 34.22
N PHE A 412 6.82 12.38 35.18
CA PHE A 412 8.12 11.70 35.29
C PHE A 412 8.22 10.97 36.62
N HIS A 413 8.37 9.65 36.56
CA HIS A 413 8.41 8.78 37.72
C HIS A 413 9.80 8.15 37.89
N GLN A 414 10.43 8.39 39.04
CA GLN A 414 11.61 7.68 39.52
C GLN A 414 11.20 6.69 40.62
N CYS A 415 11.63 5.43 40.52
CA CYS A 415 11.23 4.41 41.50
C CYS A 415 11.69 4.75 42.95
N GLU A 416 10.83 4.41 43.93
CA GLU A 416 11.06 4.54 45.38
C GLU A 416 12.18 3.62 45.93
N PRO A 417 13.12 4.11 46.77
CA PRO A 417 14.20 3.31 47.35
C PRO A 417 13.75 2.27 48.40
N THR A 418 12.52 2.38 48.92
CA THR A 418 12.03 1.59 50.06
C THR A 418 11.52 0.19 49.68
N LEU A 419 11.33 -0.08 48.39
CA LEU A 419 11.16 -1.43 47.86
C LEU A 419 12.55 -1.99 47.55
N GLU A 420 12.88 -3.18 48.08
CA GLU A 420 14.15 -3.92 47.93
C GLU A 420 14.67 -4.08 46.48
N ALA A 421 13.93 -3.62 45.48
CA ALA A 421 14.24 -3.71 44.05
C ALA A 421 14.91 -2.45 43.45
N CYS A 422 14.78 -1.23 43.96
CA CYS A 422 15.09 0.00 43.20
C CYS A 422 16.48 0.62 43.36
N SER A 423 17.54 -0.21 43.34
CA SER A 423 18.90 0.28 43.64
C SER A 423 19.69 0.93 42.48
N TYR A 424 19.16 1.08 41.25
CA TYR A 424 20.02 1.46 40.08
C TYR A 424 19.36 2.27 38.92
N GLY A 425 18.16 2.84 39.04
CA GLY A 425 17.53 3.62 37.96
C GLY A 425 17.73 5.14 38.12
N TYR A 426 18.36 5.80 37.14
CA TYR A 426 18.53 7.26 37.15
C TYR A 426 18.20 7.88 35.78
N PHE A 427 17.51 9.02 35.79
CA PHE A 427 17.38 9.87 34.61
C PHE A 427 18.72 10.53 34.29
N SER A 428 19.13 10.50 33.03
CA SER A 428 20.37 11.13 32.57
C SER A 428 20.12 12.50 31.95
N SER A 429 18.99 12.69 31.27
CA SER A 429 18.55 13.98 30.79
C SER A 429 17.03 13.97 30.58
N ILE A 430 16.31 14.79 31.34
CA ILE A 430 14.89 15.05 31.09
C ILE A 430 14.74 16.48 30.59
N ARG A 431 14.00 16.64 29.50
CA ARG A 431 13.59 17.94 28.99
C ARG A 431 12.09 17.96 28.73
N ALA A 432 11.38 18.95 29.27
CA ALA A 432 9.98 19.23 28.99
C ALA A 432 9.82 20.71 28.60
N VAL A 433 9.69 21.02 27.32
CA VAL A 433 9.80 22.40 26.81
C VAL A 433 8.69 22.75 25.83
N SER A 434 8.15 23.96 25.90
CA SER A 434 7.15 24.46 24.93
C SER A 434 5.90 23.59 24.77
N ASN A 435 5.56 22.75 25.76
CA ASN A 435 4.33 21.95 25.72
C ASN A 435 3.11 22.80 26.11
N ASN A 436 1.95 22.48 25.54
CA ASN A 436 0.67 23.08 25.87
C ASN A 436 -0.17 22.07 26.68
N LEU A 437 -0.16 22.21 28.00
CA LEU A 437 -0.83 21.31 28.94
C LEU A 437 -2.04 22.02 29.54
N PHE A 438 -3.25 21.57 29.21
CA PHE A 438 -4.46 22.24 29.65
C PHE A 438 -5.59 21.32 30.09
N SER A 439 -6.40 21.78 31.05
CA SER A 439 -7.54 21.03 31.59
C SER A 439 -7.19 19.64 32.15
N ASN A 440 -5.98 19.47 32.67
CA ASN A 440 -5.57 18.29 33.44
C ASN A 440 -5.79 18.52 34.94
N VAL A 441 -5.70 17.48 35.77
CA VAL A 441 -5.63 17.69 37.23
C VAL A 441 -4.28 18.34 37.55
N ASN A 442 -3.20 17.61 37.34
CA ASN A 442 -1.83 18.08 37.38
C ASN A 442 -1.31 18.37 35.96
N GLY A 443 -0.73 19.55 35.73
CA GLY A 443 -0.10 19.89 34.46
C GLY A 443 1.19 19.07 34.23
N LEU A 444 2.16 19.27 35.12
CA LEU A 444 3.44 18.57 35.13
C LEU A 444 3.66 17.92 36.50
N THR A 445 4.01 16.64 36.53
CA THR A 445 4.13 15.84 37.76
C THR A 445 5.49 15.15 37.84
N PHE A 446 6.09 15.16 39.03
CA PHE A 446 7.30 14.41 39.35
C PHE A 446 7.06 13.48 40.55
N PHE A 447 7.43 12.20 40.42
CA PHE A 447 7.31 11.18 41.47
C PHE A 447 8.69 10.62 41.87
N GLY A 448 8.95 10.51 43.18
CA GLY A 448 10.11 9.80 43.75
C GLY A 448 11.17 10.68 44.44
N ALA A 449 12.09 10.03 45.18
CA ALA A 449 13.24 10.69 45.82
C ALA A 449 14.30 11.05 44.78
N ILE A 450 14.33 12.32 44.37
CA ILE A 450 15.28 12.87 43.37
C ILE A 450 16.69 13.05 43.97
N ASP A 451 17.10 12.17 44.89
CA ASP A 451 18.25 12.40 45.78
C ASP A 451 19.62 12.23 45.12
N ASP A 452 19.69 11.77 43.87
CA ASP A 452 20.97 11.43 43.20
C ASP A 452 20.98 11.78 41.69
N LEU A 453 20.24 12.81 41.24
CA LEU A 453 20.39 13.28 39.85
C LEU A 453 21.78 13.89 39.64
N ILE A 454 22.55 13.31 38.71
CA ILE A 454 23.83 13.84 38.25
C ILE A 454 23.62 15.01 37.27
N THR A 455 22.38 15.22 36.78
CA THR A 455 22.02 16.19 35.74
C THR A 455 20.77 17.02 36.10
N PRO A 456 20.61 18.26 35.60
CA PRO A 456 19.42 19.07 35.85
C PRO A 456 18.23 18.66 34.95
N ILE A 457 17.01 18.63 35.51
CA ILE A 457 15.76 18.51 34.73
C ILE A 457 15.44 19.88 34.11
N VAL A 458 15.31 19.94 32.79
CA VAL A 458 15.12 21.19 32.04
C VAL A 458 13.64 21.38 31.69
N VAL A 459 12.97 22.33 32.36
CA VAL A 459 11.54 22.62 32.14
C VAL A 459 11.32 24.11 31.92
N HIS A 460 11.09 24.53 30.68
CA HIS A 460 10.88 25.96 30.36
C HIS A 460 9.88 26.18 29.21
N HIS A 461 9.25 27.36 29.15
CA HIS A 461 8.28 27.76 28.12
C HIS A 461 7.04 26.87 27.95
N ASN A 462 6.71 26.02 28.92
CA ASN A 462 5.46 25.27 28.88
C ASN A 462 4.28 26.21 29.20
N ARG A 463 3.18 26.03 28.47
CA ARG A 463 1.91 26.69 28.71
C ARG A 463 1.04 25.78 29.56
N LEU A 464 0.79 26.18 30.81
CA LEU A 464 -0.04 25.47 31.76
C LEU A 464 -1.35 26.25 31.93
N PHE A 465 -2.46 25.76 31.39
CA PHE A 465 -3.72 26.52 31.39
C PHE A 465 -4.93 25.71 31.85
N GLY A 466 -5.66 26.21 32.84
CA GLY A 466 -6.90 25.58 33.32
C GLY A 466 -6.70 24.19 33.95
N ASN A 467 -5.48 23.88 34.42
CA ASN A 467 -5.21 22.70 35.25
C ASN A 467 -5.62 22.99 36.71
N THR A 468 -5.83 21.95 37.52
CA THR A 468 -6.08 22.13 38.97
C THR A 468 -4.79 22.53 39.71
N THR A 469 -3.71 21.84 39.37
CA THR A 469 -2.34 22.02 39.86
C THR A 469 -1.42 22.18 38.65
N GLY A 470 -0.59 23.24 38.64
CA GLY A 470 0.32 23.50 37.52
C GLY A 470 1.51 22.53 37.52
N LEU A 471 2.20 22.48 38.66
CA LEU A 471 3.32 21.59 38.95
C LEU A 471 3.01 20.82 40.23
N SER A 472 3.16 19.50 40.22
CA SER A 472 3.05 18.65 41.41
C SER A 472 4.34 17.85 41.61
N ASN A 473 4.68 17.64 42.88
CA ASN A 473 5.76 16.75 43.30
C ASN A 473 5.21 15.85 44.41
N GLU A 474 5.17 14.56 44.16
CA GLU A 474 4.71 13.57 45.12
C GLU A 474 5.89 12.72 45.61
N THR A 475 6.26 12.90 46.88
CA THR A 475 7.35 12.16 47.53
C THR A 475 6.78 11.12 48.49
N TYR A 476 7.13 9.83 48.31
CA TYR A 476 6.74 8.77 49.23
C TYR A 476 7.76 8.64 50.39
N GLY A 477 7.77 9.61 51.31
CA GLY A 477 8.28 9.38 52.67
C GLY A 477 9.79 9.53 52.92
N GLY A 478 10.48 10.44 52.25
CA GLY A 478 11.85 10.87 52.59
C GLY A 478 12.11 12.36 52.31
N ASP A 479 12.89 13.02 53.16
CA ASP A 479 13.33 14.40 52.94
C ASP A 479 14.30 14.47 51.75
N MET A 480 13.98 15.24 50.71
CA MET A 480 14.92 15.54 49.61
C MET A 480 16.19 16.20 50.17
N THR A 481 17.36 15.66 49.82
CA THR A 481 18.69 16.13 50.20
C THR A 481 19.45 16.80 49.06
N THR A 482 19.01 16.65 47.81
CA THR A 482 19.57 17.33 46.63
C THR A 482 18.58 18.32 46.00
N PRO A 483 19.04 19.51 45.56
CA PRO A 483 18.17 20.50 44.93
C PRO A 483 17.88 20.12 43.47
N VAL A 484 16.61 19.91 43.10
CA VAL A 484 16.19 19.92 41.70
C VAL A 484 16.29 21.36 41.18
N LEU A 485 17.14 21.59 40.18
CA LEU A 485 17.20 22.89 39.51
C LEU A 485 16.06 22.97 38.48
N ILE A 486 14.88 23.40 38.91
CA ILE A 486 13.79 23.77 38.00
C ILE A 486 14.07 25.20 37.51
N VAL A 487 14.64 25.35 36.31
CA VAL A 487 14.75 26.66 35.64
C VAL A 487 13.43 26.97 34.93
N ALA A 488 12.42 27.40 35.68
CA ALA A 488 11.09 27.67 35.15
C ALA A 488 10.93 29.13 34.66
N GLU A 489 11.01 29.34 33.35
CA GLU A 489 10.35 30.45 32.64
C GLU A 489 9.03 29.93 32.03
N ASN A 490 8.13 29.40 32.86
CA ASN A 490 6.83 28.87 32.41
C ASN A 490 5.74 29.92 32.59
N ASN A 491 4.73 29.93 31.70
CA ASN A 491 3.60 30.86 31.80
C ASN A 491 2.47 30.19 32.61
N TRP A 492 2.33 30.59 33.87
CA TRP A 492 1.39 30.04 34.85
C TRP A 492 0.07 30.81 34.80
N TRP A 493 -0.82 30.46 33.88
CA TRP A 493 -2.12 31.13 33.76
C TRP A 493 -3.26 30.16 34.06
N GLY A 494 -3.96 30.34 35.17
CA GLY A 494 -5.23 29.66 35.44
C GLY A 494 -5.32 28.85 36.73
N CYS A 495 -4.27 28.78 37.53
CA CYS A 495 -4.45 28.62 38.97
C CYS A 495 -5.21 29.87 39.46
N ASN A 496 -6.32 29.73 40.18
CA ASN A 496 -7.15 30.87 40.60
C ASN A 496 -6.47 31.82 41.60
N ALA A 497 -5.18 31.60 41.89
CA ALA A 497 -4.29 32.51 42.57
C ALA A 497 -2.87 32.26 42.07
N GLY A 498 -2.07 33.33 41.99
CA GLY A 498 -0.70 33.30 41.47
C GLY A 498 0.31 32.58 42.39
N PRO A 499 1.61 32.66 42.06
CA PRO A 499 2.67 32.00 42.83
C PRO A 499 2.67 32.45 44.30
N GLY A 500 2.73 31.48 45.23
CA GLY A 500 2.64 31.72 46.68
C GLY A 500 1.30 31.42 47.35
N ASP A 501 0.29 30.92 46.62
CA ASP A 501 -0.92 30.35 47.24
C ASP A 501 -0.70 28.87 47.60
N VAL A 502 -0.91 28.51 48.86
CA VAL A 502 -0.69 27.17 49.43
C VAL A 502 -1.53 26.06 48.79
N ASP A 503 -2.61 26.44 48.09
CA ASP A 503 -3.48 25.52 47.36
C ASP A 503 -3.08 25.32 45.88
N CYS A 504 -2.18 26.14 45.33
CA CYS A 504 -1.65 26.01 43.94
C CYS A 504 -0.15 25.66 43.91
N ASP A 505 0.58 26.07 44.94
CA ASP A 505 1.87 25.54 45.36
C ASP A 505 1.63 24.53 46.50
N SER A 506 0.92 23.43 46.24
CA SER A 506 0.87 22.34 47.22
C SER A 506 2.22 21.60 47.21
N PHE A 507 3.32 22.31 47.49
CA PHE A 507 4.54 21.74 48.02
C PHE A 507 4.21 21.23 49.42
N VAL A 508 3.66 20.02 49.50
CA VAL A 508 3.57 19.31 50.76
C VAL A 508 4.99 18.90 51.15
N ALA A 509 5.64 19.80 51.89
CA ALA A 509 6.81 19.60 52.73
C ALA A 509 8.04 18.95 52.06
N ASN A 510 8.99 19.78 51.61
CA ASN A 510 10.36 19.79 52.15
C ASN A 510 11.24 20.90 51.53
N ASP A 511 11.91 21.63 52.41
CA ASP A 511 12.43 23.00 52.29
C ASP A 511 13.76 23.14 51.47
N LEU A 512 13.95 22.41 50.36
CA LEU A 512 15.25 22.33 49.66
C LEU A 512 15.23 22.56 48.13
N LEU A 513 14.11 23.00 47.56
CA LEU A 513 14.00 23.42 46.16
C LEU A 513 14.34 24.92 46.00
N LYS A 514 15.50 25.22 45.40
CA LYS A 514 15.87 26.59 45.02
C LYS A 514 15.19 26.93 43.70
N VAL A 515 13.89 27.29 43.76
CA VAL A 515 13.25 28.02 42.67
C VAL A 515 13.95 29.37 42.62
N ASP A 516 14.86 29.59 41.67
CA ASP A 516 15.38 30.94 41.38
C ASP A 516 14.27 31.75 40.68
N ALA A 517 13.13 31.93 41.36
CA ALA A 517 12.19 32.99 41.08
C ALA A 517 12.81 34.26 41.66
N ASN A 518 13.69 34.93 40.90
CA ASN A 518 14.20 36.24 41.31
C ASN A 518 13.02 37.23 41.43
N PRO A 519 12.67 37.72 42.63
CA PRO A 519 11.54 38.62 42.82
C PRO A 519 12.06 40.04 42.98
N TRP A 520 12.18 40.78 41.88
CA TRP A 520 12.36 42.24 41.89
C TRP A 520 12.24 42.77 40.46
N LEU A 521 11.05 43.29 40.13
CA LEU A 521 10.69 43.97 38.88
C LEU A 521 11.33 43.37 37.61
N VAL A 522 10.68 42.35 37.04
CA VAL A 522 11.17 41.68 35.83
C VAL A 522 10.56 42.35 34.60
N MET A 523 11.43 42.83 33.69
CA MET A 523 11.04 43.09 32.31
C MET A 523 11.16 41.77 31.53
N THR A 524 10.03 41.12 31.29
CA THR A 524 9.96 40.04 30.31
C THR A 524 9.65 40.68 28.97
N ALA A 525 10.69 40.91 28.17
CA ALA A 525 10.46 41.04 26.73
C ALA A 525 10.09 39.64 26.24
N ALA A 526 8.82 39.40 25.96
CA ALA A 526 8.42 38.22 25.21
C ALA A 526 8.94 38.42 23.78
N ALA A 527 10.19 38.01 23.54
CA ALA A 527 10.57 37.62 22.21
C ALA A 527 9.66 36.43 21.88
N ILE A 528 8.75 36.63 20.94
CA ILE A 528 8.11 35.54 20.20
C ILE A 528 9.26 34.60 19.87
N SER A 529 9.27 33.39 20.43
CA SER A 529 10.41 32.45 20.45
C SER A 529 11.37 32.61 19.25
N GLY A 530 12.55 33.20 19.47
CA GLY A 530 13.57 33.44 18.44
C GLY A 530 13.92 34.91 18.18
N PRO A 531 14.92 35.18 17.31
CA PRO A 531 15.29 36.54 16.89
C PRO A 531 14.12 37.25 16.17
N ILE A 532 14.01 38.57 16.36
CA ILE A 532 12.93 39.40 15.80
C ILE A 532 13.16 39.61 14.29
N ASN A 533 12.26 39.07 13.46
CA ASN A 533 12.31 39.23 12.01
C ASN A 533 12.05 40.69 11.57
N LEU A 534 12.95 41.27 10.77
CA LEU A 534 12.88 42.65 10.25
C LEU A 534 11.98 42.80 9.01
N SER A 535 11.63 41.71 8.32
CA SER A 535 10.91 41.74 7.04
C SER A 535 9.38 41.64 7.18
N GLY A 536 8.88 41.23 8.36
CA GLY A 536 7.46 41.32 8.74
C GLY A 536 7.26 42.33 9.85
N THR A 537 6.19 43.14 9.78
CA THR A 537 5.80 44.08 10.85
C THR A 537 5.32 43.38 12.12
N ALA A 538 6.07 42.40 12.64
CA ALA A 538 5.75 41.70 13.87
C ALA A 538 6.00 42.68 15.03
N PRO A 539 4.95 43.16 15.71
CA PRO A 539 5.14 43.90 16.95
C PRO A 539 5.88 43.01 17.96
N PHE A 540 6.88 43.54 18.65
CA PHE A 540 7.38 42.87 19.86
C PHE A 540 6.70 43.46 21.09
N THR A 541 6.29 42.58 21.99
CA THR A 541 5.55 42.94 23.19
C THR A 541 6.52 42.93 24.36
N VAL A 542 6.66 44.09 25.01
CA VAL A 542 7.44 44.19 26.24
C VAL A 542 6.47 44.23 27.40
N ASP A 543 6.62 43.26 28.29
CA ASP A 543 5.81 43.15 29.49
C ASP A 543 6.63 43.57 30.71
N LEU A 544 6.05 44.44 31.52
CA LEU A 544 6.57 44.80 32.82
C LEU A 544 5.73 44.09 33.87
N ASN A 545 6.33 43.06 34.49
CA ASN A 545 5.71 42.35 35.59
C ASN A 545 6.18 42.93 36.93
N HIS A 546 5.24 43.55 37.65
CA HIS A 546 5.43 43.98 39.02
C HIS A 546 4.84 42.93 39.96
N ASN A 547 5.68 42.03 40.47
CA ASN A 547 5.28 41.12 41.53
C ASN A 547 5.22 41.90 42.85
N SER A 548 4.04 42.43 43.21
CA SER A 548 3.85 43.06 44.52
C SER A 548 3.66 41.96 45.56
N ASP A 549 4.76 41.56 46.17
CA ASP A 549 4.78 40.77 47.40
C ASP A 549 4.13 41.59 48.52
N LEU A 550 2.82 41.40 48.73
CA LEU A 550 2.04 42.09 49.76
C LEU A 550 1.95 41.25 51.04
N ALA A 551 3.01 40.54 51.37
CA ALA A 551 3.23 39.96 52.68
C ALA A 551 3.70 41.06 53.66
N LEU A 552 2.78 41.88 54.17
CA LEU A 552 2.81 42.63 55.45
C LEU A 552 1.81 43.81 55.41
N LEU A 553 0.51 43.53 55.41
CA LEU A 553 -0.48 44.55 55.79
C LEU A 553 -1.21 44.10 57.06
N THR A 554 -1.12 44.92 58.09
CA THR A 554 -1.99 44.77 59.26
C THR A 554 -3.42 45.23 58.91
N PRO A 555 -4.47 44.66 59.52
CA PRO A 555 -5.85 45.10 59.23
C PRO A 555 -6.04 46.60 59.51
N GLY A 556 -6.10 47.42 58.46
CA GLY A 556 -6.27 48.88 58.55
C GLY A 556 -5.55 49.72 57.50
N ASP A 557 -4.60 49.16 56.76
CA ASP A 557 -3.89 49.90 55.72
C ASP A 557 -4.71 50.01 54.42
N THR A 558 -4.96 51.25 53.97
CA THR A 558 -5.51 51.53 52.63
C THR A 558 -4.38 51.70 51.63
N VAL A 559 -4.18 50.72 50.76
CA VAL A 559 -3.27 50.84 49.60
C VAL A 559 -3.93 51.68 48.52
N PRO A 560 -3.25 52.67 47.89
CA PRO A 560 -3.77 53.33 46.70
C PRO A 560 -3.81 52.33 45.55
N ALA A 561 -4.98 52.15 44.93
CA ALA A 561 -5.20 51.12 43.91
C ALA A 561 -4.42 51.28 42.59
N THR A 562 -3.46 52.22 42.47
CA THR A 562 -2.86 52.56 41.16
C THR A 562 -1.45 53.13 41.24
N VAL A 563 -0.50 52.52 40.53
CA VAL A 563 0.84 53.07 40.24
C VAL A 563 0.97 53.29 38.72
N PRO A 564 1.38 54.47 38.23
CA PRO A 564 1.60 54.71 36.80
C PRO A 564 2.94 54.12 36.30
N VAL A 565 2.92 53.53 35.10
CA VAL A 565 4.09 52.95 34.42
C VAL A 565 4.42 53.73 33.14
N SER A 566 5.69 53.98 32.86
CA SER A 566 6.17 54.67 31.64
C SER A 566 7.19 53.81 30.89
N PHE A 567 7.17 53.81 29.56
CA PHE A 567 8.14 53.09 28.72
C PHE A 567 8.91 54.05 27.80
N SER A 568 10.20 53.79 27.54
CA SER A 568 11.05 54.59 26.63
C SER A 568 12.13 53.77 25.93
N VAL A 569 12.61 54.24 24.76
CA VAL A 569 13.70 53.65 23.96
C VAL A 569 14.71 54.76 23.62
N THR A 570 16.00 54.55 23.88
CA THR A 570 17.00 55.64 23.91
C THR A 570 17.75 55.90 22.61
N THR A 571 17.51 55.17 21.51
CA THR A 571 18.21 55.42 20.22
C THR A 571 17.33 55.26 18.98
N LEU A 572 16.85 56.42 18.47
CA LEU A 572 16.30 56.76 17.14
C LEU A 572 15.14 55.94 16.53
N GLY A 573 13.99 56.61 16.42
CA GLY A 573 12.92 56.31 15.46
C GLY A 573 11.55 56.23 16.13
N SER A 574 10.87 57.37 16.27
CA SER A 574 9.53 57.57 16.85
C SER A 574 8.63 56.32 16.95
N VAL A 575 8.62 55.67 18.11
CA VAL A 575 7.53 54.78 18.50
C VAL A 575 6.60 55.59 19.39
N LEU A 576 5.43 55.96 18.87
CA LEU A 576 4.37 56.58 19.64
C LEU A 576 3.64 55.48 20.41
N PRO A 577 3.70 55.45 21.76
CA PRO A 577 2.92 54.49 22.52
C PRO A 577 1.42 54.80 22.35
N THR A 578 0.63 53.82 21.92
CA THR A 578 -0.83 53.92 21.99
C THR A 578 -1.22 53.92 23.47
N ALA A 579 -1.81 55.01 23.94
CA ALA A 579 -2.15 55.20 25.34
C ALA A 579 -3.11 54.10 25.86
N GLY A 580 -2.73 53.47 26.97
CA GLY A 580 -3.61 52.62 27.78
C GLY A 580 -3.17 52.67 29.24
N PHE A 581 -4.05 53.13 30.13
CA PHE A 581 -3.83 53.16 31.57
C PHE A 581 -4.55 51.97 32.26
N TYR A 582 -3.98 51.49 33.37
CA TYR A 582 -4.58 51.23 34.71
C TYR A 582 -4.51 49.82 35.36
N THR A 583 -4.04 49.85 36.63
CA THR A 583 -4.34 49.08 37.88
C THR A 583 -4.10 47.56 37.99
N SER A 584 -3.24 47.19 38.96
CA SER A 584 -2.98 45.87 39.57
C SER A 584 -2.93 44.66 38.63
N GLY A 585 -1.72 44.28 38.21
CA GLY A 585 -1.53 43.03 37.45
C GLY A 585 -0.31 43.09 36.55
N GLU A 586 -0.40 43.78 35.42
CA GLU A 586 0.62 43.79 34.38
C GLU A 586 0.61 45.17 33.67
N ALA A 587 1.75 45.57 33.08
CA ALA A 587 1.80 46.68 32.14
C ALA A 587 2.49 46.22 30.86
N THR A 588 1.72 46.12 29.79
CA THR A 588 2.19 45.61 28.51
C THR A 588 2.21 46.74 27.48
N THR A 589 3.31 46.89 26.73
CA THR A 589 3.37 47.83 25.61
C THR A 589 4.00 47.18 24.39
N THR A 590 3.62 47.68 23.21
CA THR A 590 4.01 47.10 21.93
C THR A 590 4.87 48.08 21.15
N PHE A 591 6.03 47.62 20.69
CA PHE A 591 6.96 48.42 19.90
C PHE A 591 7.03 47.91 18.46
N SER A 592 7.24 48.83 17.51
CA SER A 592 7.56 48.48 16.13
C SER A 592 9.03 48.11 16.00
N ALA A 593 9.35 47.11 15.18
CA ALA A 593 10.73 46.72 14.92
C ALA A 593 11.54 47.87 14.29
N PRO A 594 12.79 48.11 14.73
CA PRO A 594 13.66 49.13 14.16
C PRO A 594 14.15 48.73 12.75
N PRO A 595 14.54 49.68 11.88
CA PRO A 595 14.85 49.40 10.48
C PRO A 595 16.22 48.75 10.21
N THR A 596 17.01 48.44 11.24
CA THR A 596 18.38 47.92 11.13
C THR A 596 18.70 46.94 12.26
N ALA A 597 19.44 45.87 11.99
CA ALA A 597 19.99 45.01 13.04
C ALA A 597 20.93 45.78 13.98
N GLY A 598 20.94 45.40 15.27
CA GLY A 598 21.70 46.07 16.32
C GLY A 598 21.15 45.81 17.72
N THR A 599 21.85 46.28 18.74
CA THR A 599 21.41 46.20 20.14
C THR A 599 20.69 47.49 20.54
N TYR A 600 19.46 47.37 21.03
CA TYR A 600 18.59 48.47 21.44
C TYR A 600 18.28 48.37 22.92
N GLU A 601 18.39 49.48 23.65
CA GLU A 601 18.07 49.53 25.08
C GLU A 601 16.61 49.97 25.28
N VAL A 602 15.81 49.13 25.95
CA VAL A 602 14.40 49.39 26.27
C VAL A 602 14.25 49.52 27.77
N CYS A 603 13.63 50.62 28.23
CA CYS A 603 13.47 50.91 29.66
C CYS A 603 12.00 51.04 30.07
N GLY A 604 11.66 50.42 31.19
CA GLY A 604 10.41 50.57 31.92
C GLY A 604 10.60 51.31 33.24
N THR A 605 9.70 52.21 33.60
CA THR A 605 9.79 53.02 34.83
C THR A 605 8.50 52.96 35.65
N THR A 606 8.62 52.60 36.94
CA THR A 606 7.57 52.65 37.97
C THR A 606 8.13 53.25 39.26
N ASP A 607 7.35 54.07 39.98
CA ASP A 607 7.74 54.72 41.25
C ASP A 607 9.19 55.25 41.31
N ASN A 608 9.58 55.97 40.26
CA ASN A 608 10.89 56.63 40.15
C ASN A 608 12.12 55.68 40.11
N GLN A 609 11.90 54.39 39.85
CA GLN A 609 12.94 53.40 39.54
C GLN A 609 12.79 52.93 38.09
N SER A 610 13.91 52.81 37.38
CA SER A 610 13.95 52.32 35.99
C SER A 610 14.65 50.98 35.92
N VAL A 611 14.06 50.04 35.19
CA VAL A 611 14.71 48.81 34.73
C VAL A 611 14.88 48.94 33.22
N CYS A 612 16.07 48.60 32.73
CA CYS A 612 16.40 48.65 31.31
C CYS A 612 16.94 47.27 30.90
N SER A 613 16.59 46.84 29.70
CA SER A 613 17.12 45.62 29.10
C SER A 613 17.59 45.87 27.68
N ASN A 614 18.65 45.18 27.29
CA ASN A 614 19.19 45.23 25.93
C ASN A 614 18.46 44.17 25.10
N VAL A 615 17.87 44.61 23.99
CA VAL A 615 17.29 43.75 22.97
C VAL A 615 18.24 43.73 21.78
N SER A 616 18.87 42.59 21.52
CA SER A 616 19.67 42.35 20.31
C SER A 616 18.76 41.93 19.16
N VAL A 617 18.79 42.68 18.07
CA VAL A 617 18.18 42.32 16.79
C VAL A 617 19.32 41.88 15.87
N GLU A 618 19.33 40.62 15.48
CA GLU A 618 20.28 40.07 14.51
C GLU A 618 19.58 39.90 13.15
N ASP A 619 20.34 40.03 12.06
CA ASP A 619 19.84 39.62 10.73
C ASP A 619 19.71 38.09 10.74
N PHE A 620 18.51 37.58 10.45
CA PHE A 620 18.25 36.16 10.29
C PHE A 620 18.03 35.86 8.81
N ASN A 621 18.54 34.73 8.36
CA ASN A 621 18.37 34.29 6.98
C ASN A 621 16.90 33.90 6.73
N ASP A 622 16.16 34.68 5.94
CA ASP A 622 14.77 34.34 5.61
C ASP A 622 14.78 33.27 4.50
N PRO A 623 14.21 32.07 4.70
CA PRO A 623 14.21 31.06 3.66
C PRO A 623 13.51 31.58 2.39
N PRO A 624 14.02 31.27 1.19
CA PRO A 624 13.41 31.74 -0.04
C PRO A 624 11.99 31.24 -0.20
N VAL A 625 11.15 32.06 -0.84
CA VAL A 625 9.77 31.69 -1.18
C VAL A 625 9.61 31.69 -2.69
N ILE A 626 9.24 30.53 -3.25
CA ILE A 626 8.86 30.43 -4.66
C ILE A 626 7.47 31.05 -4.82
N THR A 627 7.40 32.19 -5.50
CA THR A 627 6.17 32.98 -5.69
C THR A 627 5.50 32.75 -7.04
N GLY A 628 6.17 32.05 -7.95
CA GLY A 628 5.62 31.71 -9.25
C GLY A 628 6.58 30.91 -10.13
N GLN A 629 6.12 30.65 -11.35
CA GLN A 629 6.87 29.92 -12.37
C GLN A 629 6.61 30.54 -13.76
N SER A 630 7.51 30.27 -14.70
CA SER A 630 7.27 30.47 -16.13
C SER A 630 6.40 29.35 -16.71
N SER A 631 5.88 29.53 -17.93
CA SER A 631 5.14 28.48 -18.63
C SER A 631 6.10 27.40 -19.12
N LEU A 632 5.94 26.18 -18.61
CA LEU A 632 6.76 25.03 -18.99
C LEU A 632 5.93 23.99 -19.74
N SER A 633 6.49 23.47 -20.83
CA SER A 633 5.91 22.35 -21.56
C SER A 633 6.98 21.48 -22.20
N THR A 634 6.70 20.17 -22.29
CA THR A 634 7.54 19.20 -23.00
C THR A 634 6.64 18.12 -23.61
N PRO A 635 6.99 17.50 -24.74
CA PRO A 635 6.35 16.26 -25.14
C PRO A 635 6.58 15.16 -24.11
N GLU A 636 5.66 14.20 -24.06
CA GLU A 636 5.90 12.98 -23.28
C GLU A 636 7.17 12.26 -23.72
N GLU A 637 7.77 11.50 -22.81
CA GLU A 637 9.06 10.81 -22.98
C GLU A 637 10.27 11.72 -23.33
N THR A 638 10.05 13.02 -23.48
CA THR A 638 11.09 13.99 -23.82
C THR A 638 11.63 14.64 -22.54
N PRO A 639 12.94 14.54 -22.26
CA PRO A 639 13.52 15.12 -21.06
C PRO A 639 13.43 16.65 -21.04
N LEU A 640 12.95 17.22 -19.94
CA LEU A 640 12.91 18.65 -19.65
C LEU A 640 13.81 18.94 -18.45
N THR A 641 14.77 19.85 -18.62
CA THR A 641 15.64 20.31 -17.51
C THR A 641 15.03 21.53 -16.84
N ILE A 642 14.76 21.43 -15.54
CA ILE A 642 14.29 22.55 -14.72
C ILE A 642 15.49 23.34 -14.22
N THR A 643 15.39 24.66 -14.31
CA THR A 643 16.44 25.61 -13.93
C THR A 643 15.86 26.70 -13.03
N LEU A 644 16.74 27.46 -12.37
CA LEU A 644 16.34 28.63 -11.59
C LEU A 644 15.61 29.67 -12.46
N ALA A 645 15.95 29.80 -13.75
CA ALA A 645 15.26 30.75 -14.63
C ALA A 645 13.77 30.44 -14.84
N ASP A 646 13.34 29.21 -14.54
CA ASP A 646 11.95 28.78 -14.67
C ASP A 646 11.07 29.21 -13.48
N LEU A 647 11.69 29.68 -12.39
CA LEU A 647 11.02 30.05 -11.15
C LEU A 647 11.07 31.57 -10.91
N THR A 648 10.07 32.07 -10.19
CA THR A 648 10.11 33.40 -9.58
C THR A 648 10.23 33.21 -8.08
N VAL A 649 11.35 33.64 -7.50
CA VAL A 649 11.65 33.47 -6.08
C VAL A 649 11.78 34.85 -5.46
N ALA A 650 11.09 35.04 -4.33
CA ALA A 650 11.23 36.20 -3.49
C ALA A 650 12.00 35.80 -2.23
N ASP A 651 12.98 36.62 -1.91
CA ASP A 651 13.87 36.42 -0.79
C ASP A 651 14.22 37.81 -0.23
N PRO A 652 13.87 38.10 1.04
CA PRO A 652 14.08 39.43 1.64
C PRO A 652 15.55 39.86 1.78
N ASP A 653 16.47 38.91 1.95
CA ASP A 653 17.86 39.17 2.30
C ASP A 653 18.87 38.69 1.25
N ASN A 654 18.48 37.80 0.34
CA ASN A 654 19.29 37.36 -0.80
C ASN A 654 18.75 37.90 -2.14
N THR A 655 19.66 38.13 -3.09
CA THR A 655 19.28 38.56 -4.45
C THR A 655 19.18 37.35 -5.37
N TYR A 656 17.96 36.95 -5.72
CA TYR A 656 17.72 35.89 -6.70
C TYR A 656 18.18 36.27 -8.12
N PRO A 657 18.80 35.37 -8.91
CA PRO A 657 19.08 33.96 -8.66
C PRO A 657 20.52 33.66 -8.19
N THR A 658 21.33 34.68 -7.88
CA THR A 658 22.72 34.49 -7.47
C THR A 658 22.81 33.82 -6.10
N ASP A 659 23.69 32.83 -5.98
CA ASP A 659 23.91 32.01 -4.77
C ASP A 659 22.78 31.02 -4.41
N PHE A 660 21.76 30.88 -5.27
CA PHE A 660 20.74 29.86 -5.12
C PHE A 660 21.13 28.52 -5.75
N SER A 661 20.66 27.43 -5.15
CA SER A 661 20.65 26.09 -5.71
C SER A 661 19.22 25.58 -5.88
N LEU A 662 19.00 24.74 -6.89
CA LEU A 662 17.71 24.12 -7.19
C LEU A 662 17.81 22.62 -6.99
N THR A 663 16.89 22.07 -6.21
CA THR A 663 16.66 20.63 -6.09
C THR A 663 15.29 20.28 -6.66
N VAL A 664 15.27 19.41 -7.66
CA VAL A 664 14.03 18.79 -8.15
C VAL A 664 13.82 17.48 -7.40
N GLN A 665 12.60 17.24 -6.91
CA GLN A 665 12.28 16.04 -6.12
C GLN A 665 11.63 14.97 -7.00
N PRO A 666 11.72 13.67 -6.63
CA PRO A 666 10.99 12.61 -7.32
C PRO A 666 9.48 12.78 -7.14
N GLY A 667 8.71 12.25 -8.09
CA GLY A 667 7.25 12.34 -8.11
C GLY A 667 6.63 11.26 -8.98
N THR A 668 5.34 11.39 -9.26
CA THR A 668 4.60 10.43 -10.10
C THR A 668 4.62 10.86 -11.56
N ASN A 669 4.57 9.88 -12.48
CA ASN A 669 4.51 10.10 -13.93
C ASN A 669 5.73 10.80 -14.56
N TYR A 670 6.90 10.76 -13.91
CA TYR A 670 8.19 11.11 -14.52
C TYR A 670 9.34 10.36 -13.85
N SER A 671 10.44 10.19 -14.58
CA SER A 671 11.74 9.80 -14.02
C SER A 671 12.61 11.05 -13.80
N LEU A 672 13.53 10.98 -12.84
CA LEU A 672 14.36 12.11 -12.43
C LEU A 672 15.85 11.76 -12.51
N LEU A 673 16.63 12.59 -13.21
CA LEU A 673 18.09 12.55 -13.24
C LEU A 673 18.65 13.95 -12.99
N GLY A 674 19.14 14.21 -11.78
CA GLY A 674 19.55 15.55 -11.37
C GLY A 674 18.35 16.50 -11.35
N ASN A 675 18.38 17.58 -12.15
CA ASN A 675 17.26 18.51 -12.33
C ASN A 675 16.48 18.28 -13.64
N GLN A 676 16.72 17.14 -14.31
CA GLN A 676 16.03 16.77 -15.54
C GLN A 676 14.93 15.77 -15.22
N ILE A 677 13.70 16.13 -15.57
CA ILE A 677 12.54 15.25 -15.55
C ILE A 677 12.33 14.66 -16.94
N THR A 678 11.91 13.40 -17.02
CA THR A 678 11.41 12.79 -18.26
C THR A 678 10.03 12.24 -17.96
N PRO A 679 8.95 12.81 -18.54
CA PRO A 679 7.60 12.29 -18.33
C PRO A 679 7.53 10.80 -18.65
N ALA A 680 6.69 10.09 -17.91
CA ALA A 680 6.42 8.67 -18.16
C ALA A 680 5.81 8.50 -19.55
N SER A 681 6.03 7.31 -20.12
CA SER A 681 5.42 6.91 -21.39
C SER A 681 3.89 7.00 -21.30
N ASN A 682 3.24 7.52 -22.34
CA ASN A 682 1.79 7.73 -22.45
C ASN A 682 1.17 8.69 -21.42
N PHE A 683 1.97 9.56 -20.77
CA PHE A 683 1.45 10.58 -19.88
C PHE A 683 1.31 11.93 -20.60
N ASN A 684 0.09 12.39 -20.80
CA ASN A 684 -0.23 13.72 -21.30
C ASN A 684 -1.07 14.53 -20.29
N GLY A 685 -0.93 15.86 -20.33
CA GLY A 685 -1.64 16.77 -19.44
C GLY A 685 -0.72 17.45 -18.42
N SER A 686 -1.28 17.88 -17.27
CA SER A 686 -0.51 18.65 -16.29
C SER A 686 0.30 17.73 -15.38
N LEU A 687 1.62 17.78 -15.50
CA LEU A 687 2.57 17.14 -14.59
C LEU A 687 2.86 18.07 -13.41
N THR A 688 2.85 17.50 -12.20
CA THR A 688 3.20 18.22 -10.97
C THR A 688 4.57 17.76 -10.49
N VAL A 689 5.51 18.70 -10.38
CA VAL A 689 6.93 18.45 -10.10
C VAL A 689 7.30 19.21 -8.83
N PRO A 690 7.49 18.54 -7.68
CA PRO A 690 7.89 19.23 -6.46
C PRO A 690 9.34 19.71 -6.57
N VAL A 691 9.56 20.99 -6.29
CA VAL A 691 10.89 21.63 -6.33
C VAL A 691 11.17 22.43 -5.05
N ILE A 692 12.44 22.52 -4.69
CA ILE A 692 12.95 23.32 -3.57
C ILE A 692 14.11 24.17 -4.08
N VAL A 693 14.12 25.45 -3.73
CA VAL A 693 15.29 26.33 -3.92
C VAL A 693 15.97 26.56 -2.57
N ASN A 694 17.29 26.70 -2.55
CA ASN A 694 18.05 26.98 -1.34
C ASN A 694 19.04 28.12 -1.62
N ASP A 695 19.05 29.14 -0.76
CA ASP A 695 19.86 30.38 -0.87
C ASP A 695 21.35 30.21 -0.48
N GLY A 696 21.75 29.01 -0.04
CA GLY A 696 23.05 28.68 0.52
C GLY A 696 23.02 28.40 2.03
N GLN A 697 21.91 28.72 2.70
CA GLN A 697 21.73 28.70 4.14
C GLN A 697 20.45 27.94 4.55
N ALA A 698 19.32 28.18 3.88
CA ALA A 698 18.02 27.59 4.16
C ALA A 698 17.27 27.18 2.87
N PRO A 699 16.55 26.04 2.89
CA PRO A 699 15.68 25.64 1.78
C PRO A 699 14.32 26.34 1.86
N SER A 700 13.72 26.61 0.70
CA SER A 700 12.32 26.98 0.57
C SER A 700 11.40 25.86 1.02
N ASN A 701 10.12 26.18 1.23
CA ASN A 701 9.08 25.16 1.19
C ASN A 701 9.05 24.49 -0.20
N THR A 702 8.50 23.27 -0.26
CA THR A 702 8.26 22.60 -1.54
C THR A 702 7.23 23.37 -2.36
N PHE A 703 7.59 23.70 -3.60
CA PHE A 703 6.69 24.28 -4.59
C PHE A 703 6.32 23.23 -5.63
N ASN A 704 5.03 23.07 -5.89
CA ASN A 704 4.52 22.15 -6.90
C ASN A 704 4.55 22.84 -8.27
N LEU A 705 5.69 22.74 -8.97
CA LEU A 705 5.87 23.25 -10.32
C LEU A 705 4.94 22.50 -11.28
N SER A 706 4.14 23.23 -12.07
CA SER A 706 3.26 22.65 -13.08
C SER A 706 3.93 22.69 -14.45
N VAL A 707 4.08 21.53 -15.08
CA VAL A 707 4.61 21.35 -16.44
C VAL A 707 3.50 20.78 -17.32
N THR A 708 3.25 21.38 -18.47
CA THR A 708 2.27 20.84 -19.45
C THR A 708 2.95 19.81 -20.33
N VAL A 709 2.57 18.55 -20.21
CA VAL A 709 3.05 17.47 -21.07
C VAL A 709 2.13 17.35 -22.28
N THR A 710 2.69 17.55 -23.49
CA THR A 710 1.95 17.38 -24.75
C THR A 710 2.08 15.93 -25.21
N SER A 711 1.00 15.37 -25.77
CA SER A 711 1.08 14.03 -26.36
C SER A 711 2.07 14.01 -27.53
N LEU A 712 2.79 12.92 -27.65
CA LEU A 712 3.45 12.48 -28.88
C LEU A 712 2.52 11.44 -29.52
N ASN A 713 2.50 11.35 -30.85
CA ASN A 713 1.68 10.34 -31.50
C ASN A 713 2.25 8.94 -31.24
N ASP A 714 1.43 8.05 -30.69
CA ASP A 714 1.74 6.63 -30.52
C ASP A 714 1.12 5.81 -31.65
N ALA A 715 1.83 4.79 -32.15
CA ALA A 715 1.26 3.98 -33.22
C ALA A 715 0.19 3.00 -32.67
N PRO A 716 -0.92 2.78 -33.38
CA PRO A 716 -1.95 1.86 -32.92
C PRO A 716 -1.47 0.42 -32.80
N VAL A 717 -2.07 -0.33 -31.88
CA VAL A 717 -1.78 -1.75 -31.67
C VAL A 717 -3.05 -2.58 -31.81
N ILE A 718 -3.03 -3.55 -32.73
CA ILE A 718 -4.11 -4.53 -32.88
C ILE A 718 -3.92 -5.63 -31.82
N ILE A 719 -4.83 -5.69 -30.84
CA ILE A 719 -4.76 -6.63 -29.70
C ILE A 719 -5.69 -7.84 -29.84
N GLY A 720 -6.55 -7.86 -30.87
CA GLY A 720 -7.45 -8.98 -31.11
C GLY A 720 -8.31 -8.85 -32.36
N GLN A 721 -9.13 -9.87 -32.58
CA GLN A 721 -10.05 -9.98 -33.71
C GLN A 721 -11.36 -10.66 -33.30
N ALA A 722 -12.42 -10.41 -34.05
CA ALA A 722 -13.64 -11.20 -34.00
C ALA A 722 -13.46 -12.54 -34.73
N THR A 723 -14.28 -13.54 -34.43
CA THR A 723 -14.33 -14.77 -35.23
C THR A 723 -14.89 -14.48 -36.61
N LEU A 724 -14.14 -14.81 -37.65
CA LEU A 724 -14.53 -14.59 -39.04
C LEU A 724 -14.60 -15.92 -39.78
N THR A 725 -15.72 -16.12 -40.49
CA THR A 725 -15.90 -17.25 -41.39
C THR A 725 -16.49 -16.79 -42.71
N THR A 726 -16.12 -17.48 -43.79
CA THR A 726 -16.74 -17.28 -45.11
C THR A 726 -16.73 -18.59 -45.87
N PRO A 727 -17.74 -18.88 -46.71
CA PRO A 727 -17.62 -19.94 -47.70
C PRO A 727 -16.48 -19.64 -48.67
N GLU A 728 -15.88 -20.68 -49.25
CA GLU A 728 -14.91 -20.50 -50.33
C GLU A 728 -15.54 -19.73 -51.51
N GLU A 729 -14.67 -19.06 -52.28
CA GLU A 729 -15.04 -18.19 -53.41
C GLU A 729 -16.00 -17.03 -53.07
N THR A 730 -16.39 -16.87 -51.80
CA THR A 730 -17.32 -15.84 -51.36
C THR A 730 -16.57 -14.64 -50.83
N ALA A 731 -16.94 -13.47 -51.33
CA ALA A 731 -16.31 -12.21 -50.94
C ALA A 731 -16.65 -11.86 -49.47
N LEU A 732 -15.62 -11.57 -48.68
CA LEU A 732 -15.73 -11.11 -47.29
C LEU A 732 -15.08 -9.74 -47.15
N GLU A 733 -15.84 -8.75 -46.69
CA GLU A 733 -15.32 -7.42 -46.39
C GLU A 733 -14.73 -7.37 -44.99
N ILE A 734 -13.47 -6.95 -44.88
CA ILE A 734 -12.82 -6.71 -43.60
C ILE A 734 -13.03 -5.25 -43.20
N THR A 735 -13.48 -5.04 -41.98
CA THR A 735 -13.79 -3.73 -41.40
C THR A 735 -13.11 -3.58 -40.05
N LEU A 736 -13.01 -2.34 -39.55
CA LEU A 736 -12.50 -2.10 -38.20
C LEU A 736 -13.32 -2.86 -37.14
N ALA A 737 -14.63 -3.04 -37.31
CA ALA A 737 -15.44 -3.82 -36.38
C ALA A 737 -15.00 -5.29 -36.22
N ASN A 738 -14.15 -5.80 -37.12
CA ASN A 738 -13.57 -7.14 -37.01
C ASN A 738 -12.29 -7.19 -36.16
N LEU A 739 -11.76 -6.04 -35.75
CA LEU A 739 -10.53 -5.89 -34.98
C LEU A 739 -10.81 -5.25 -33.62
N THR A 740 -9.95 -5.57 -32.66
CA THR A 740 -9.82 -4.84 -31.40
C THR A 740 -8.48 -4.12 -31.44
N VAL A 741 -8.49 -2.79 -31.39
CA VAL A 741 -7.31 -1.94 -31.46
C VAL A 741 -7.25 -1.08 -30.21
N THR A 742 -6.04 -0.93 -29.67
CA THR A 742 -5.74 0.00 -28.58
C THR A 742 -4.73 1.00 -29.05
N ASP A 743 -4.92 2.23 -28.60
CA ASP A 743 -4.10 3.37 -28.96
C ASP A 743 -4.19 4.39 -27.81
N PRO A 744 -3.05 4.86 -27.25
CA PRO A 744 -3.05 5.76 -26.11
C PRO A 744 -3.67 7.14 -26.36
N ASP A 745 -3.56 7.68 -27.57
CA ASP A 745 -3.91 9.06 -27.88
C ASP A 745 -5.06 9.23 -28.89
N ASN A 746 -5.47 8.17 -29.58
CA ASN A 746 -6.63 8.16 -30.46
C ASN A 746 -7.82 7.33 -29.94
N THR A 747 -9.04 7.71 -30.35
CA THR A 747 -10.26 6.99 -29.94
C THR A 747 -10.69 5.97 -31.00
N TYR A 748 -10.59 4.69 -30.65
CA TYR A 748 -11.06 3.61 -31.52
C TYR A 748 -12.60 3.50 -31.53
N PRO A 749 -13.26 3.35 -32.70
CA PRO A 749 -12.71 3.17 -34.04
C PRO A 749 -12.74 4.42 -34.93
N THR A 750 -13.12 5.60 -34.42
CA THR A 750 -13.48 6.75 -35.26
C THR A 750 -12.29 7.44 -35.92
N ASP A 751 -11.12 7.33 -35.31
CA ASP A 751 -9.92 8.04 -35.76
C ASP A 751 -9.00 7.14 -36.60
N PHE A 752 -9.50 5.97 -37.03
CA PHE A 752 -8.66 4.94 -37.64
C PHE A 752 -9.03 4.62 -39.09
N ASN A 753 -8.02 4.25 -39.86
CA ASN A 753 -8.14 3.72 -41.22
C ASN A 753 -7.60 2.29 -41.27
N LEU A 754 -8.35 1.39 -41.90
CA LEU A 754 -7.94 0.01 -42.13
C LEU A 754 -7.29 -0.15 -43.50
N THR A 755 -6.12 -0.78 -43.53
CA THR A 755 -5.49 -1.26 -44.76
C THR A 755 -5.44 -2.79 -44.74
N VAL A 756 -6.02 -3.42 -45.76
CA VAL A 756 -5.89 -4.86 -46.02
C VAL A 756 -4.82 -5.07 -47.09
N GLN A 757 -3.90 -6.01 -46.87
CA GLN A 757 -2.80 -6.30 -47.78
C GLN A 757 -3.08 -7.54 -48.62
N ALA A 758 -2.47 -7.62 -49.79
CA ALA A 758 -2.55 -8.81 -50.63
C ALA A 758 -1.75 -9.97 -50.02
N GLY A 759 -2.20 -11.20 -50.25
CA GLY A 759 -1.56 -12.41 -49.75
C GLY A 759 -1.79 -13.61 -50.66
N THR A 760 -1.57 -14.80 -50.12
CA THR A 760 -1.76 -16.07 -50.83
C THR A 760 -3.15 -16.65 -50.56
N ASN A 761 -3.71 -17.37 -51.54
CA ASN A 761 -5.01 -18.05 -51.45
C ASN A 761 -6.24 -17.13 -51.31
N TYR A 762 -6.12 -15.85 -51.65
CA TYR A 762 -7.25 -14.95 -51.86
C TYR A 762 -6.91 -13.87 -52.88
N SER A 763 -7.94 -13.28 -53.48
CA SER A 763 -7.84 -12.01 -54.20
C SER A 763 -8.34 -10.86 -53.32
N LEU A 764 -7.85 -9.65 -53.58
CA LEU A 764 -8.17 -8.45 -52.79
C LEU A 764 -8.70 -7.34 -53.69
N LEU A 765 -9.86 -6.78 -53.33
CA LEU A 765 -10.42 -5.57 -53.93
C LEU A 765 -10.86 -4.60 -52.83
N GLY A 766 -10.13 -3.50 -52.67
CA GLY A 766 -10.32 -2.60 -51.52
C GLY A 766 -10.00 -3.34 -50.23
N ASN A 767 -10.95 -3.40 -49.30
CA ASN A 767 -10.85 -4.18 -48.06
C ASN A 767 -11.59 -5.52 -48.13
N THR A 768 -12.04 -5.92 -49.33
CA THR A 768 -12.78 -7.16 -49.56
C THR A 768 -11.84 -8.25 -50.06
N ILE A 769 -11.72 -9.33 -49.31
CA ILE A 769 -11.03 -10.54 -49.73
C ILE A 769 -12.01 -11.49 -50.43
N THR A 770 -11.54 -12.30 -51.34
CA THR A 770 -12.29 -13.45 -51.89
C THR A 770 -11.34 -14.64 -51.88
N PRO A 771 -11.59 -15.70 -51.07
CA PRO A 771 -10.77 -16.89 -51.06
C PRO A 771 -10.58 -17.46 -52.47
N ALA A 772 -9.42 -18.06 -52.71
CA ALA A 772 -9.15 -18.73 -53.97
C ALA A 772 -10.13 -19.91 -54.17
N VAL A 773 -10.34 -20.26 -55.43
CA VAL A 773 -11.09 -21.44 -55.86
C VAL A 773 -10.55 -22.67 -55.12
N ASP A 774 -11.45 -23.50 -54.60
CA ASP A 774 -11.19 -24.77 -53.92
C ASP A 774 -10.37 -24.64 -52.59
N PHE A 775 -10.24 -23.44 -52.02
CA PHE A 775 -9.48 -23.24 -50.78
C PHE A 775 -10.36 -23.41 -49.53
N VAL A 776 -10.09 -24.46 -48.77
CA VAL A 776 -10.75 -24.74 -47.48
C VAL A 776 -9.73 -24.75 -46.33
N GLY A 777 -10.11 -24.14 -45.20
CA GLY A 777 -9.28 -24.07 -44.00
C GLY A 777 -8.99 -22.63 -43.58
N ASP A 778 -8.00 -22.46 -42.71
CA ASP A 778 -7.69 -21.15 -42.15
C ASP A 778 -6.86 -20.30 -43.10
N LEU A 779 -7.39 -19.10 -43.41
CA LEU A 779 -6.75 -18.08 -44.22
C LEU A 779 -6.16 -16.99 -43.33
N THR A 780 -4.88 -16.67 -43.51
CA THR A 780 -4.23 -15.53 -42.85
C THR A 780 -4.22 -14.31 -43.77
N VAL A 781 -4.89 -13.24 -43.34
CA VAL A 781 -5.04 -11.98 -44.07
C VAL A 781 -4.26 -10.90 -43.34
N ASN A 782 -3.25 -10.33 -43.99
CA ASN A 782 -2.43 -9.31 -43.38
C ASN A 782 -3.16 -7.96 -43.38
N VAL A 783 -3.30 -7.35 -42.21
CA VAL A 783 -3.96 -6.06 -42.03
C VAL A 783 -3.10 -5.11 -41.21
N ALA A 784 -3.28 -3.81 -41.39
CA ALA A 784 -2.72 -2.76 -40.56
C ALA A 784 -3.76 -1.66 -40.34
N VAL A 785 -3.69 -0.99 -39.20
CA VAL A 785 -4.60 0.10 -38.83
C VAL A 785 -3.76 1.37 -38.65
N SER A 786 -4.25 2.52 -39.12
CA SER A 786 -3.57 3.82 -39.01
C SER A 786 -4.46 4.83 -38.29
N ASP A 787 -3.89 5.58 -37.36
CA ASP A 787 -4.50 6.74 -36.68
C ASP A 787 -4.50 8.04 -37.55
N GLY A 788 -3.86 7.99 -38.72
CA GLY A 788 -3.65 9.14 -39.62
C GLY A 788 -2.26 9.77 -39.56
N GLU A 789 -1.44 9.42 -38.58
CA GLU A 789 -0.07 9.88 -38.38
C GLU A 789 0.95 8.72 -38.42
N ALA A 790 0.61 7.56 -37.87
CA ALA A 790 1.36 6.31 -37.85
C ALA A 790 0.52 5.10 -38.30
N ASP A 791 1.22 4.01 -38.65
CA ASP A 791 0.63 2.71 -38.97
C ASP A 791 0.96 1.71 -37.85
N SER A 792 0.01 0.83 -37.53
CA SER A 792 0.25 -0.33 -36.67
C SER A 792 1.26 -1.29 -37.32
N ALA A 793 1.85 -2.16 -36.49
CA ALA A 793 2.48 -3.37 -37.02
C ALA A 793 1.46 -4.21 -37.82
N VAL A 794 1.95 -4.97 -38.80
CA VAL A 794 1.11 -5.86 -39.60
C VAL A 794 0.60 -7.01 -38.73
N TYR A 795 -0.72 -7.20 -38.71
CA TYR A 795 -1.41 -8.25 -37.99
C TYR A 795 -1.96 -9.30 -38.96
N GLY A 796 -1.74 -10.58 -38.64
CA GLY A 796 -2.29 -11.70 -39.40
C GLY A 796 -3.70 -12.05 -38.93
N LEU A 797 -4.71 -11.40 -39.51
CA LEU A 797 -6.13 -11.69 -39.27
C LEU A 797 -6.47 -13.10 -39.75
N LEU A 798 -7.11 -13.91 -38.91
CA LEU A 798 -7.51 -15.27 -39.23
C LEU A 798 -8.96 -15.31 -39.73
N VAL A 799 -9.19 -15.95 -40.87
CA VAL A 799 -10.51 -16.19 -41.43
C VAL A 799 -10.65 -17.69 -41.73
N THR A 800 -11.64 -18.35 -41.14
CA THR A 800 -11.89 -19.77 -41.45
C THR A 800 -12.75 -19.87 -42.70
N VAL A 801 -12.21 -20.50 -43.75
CA VAL A 801 -12.91 -20.74 -45.01
C VAL A 801 -13.59 -22.10 -44.98
N THR A 802 -14.91 -22.10 -45.17
CA THR A 802 -15.74 -23.32 -45.14
C THR A 802 -15.99 -23.83 -46.55
N ALA A 803 -15.92 -25.14 -46.73
CA ALA A 803 -16.21 -25.80 -48.01
C ALA A 803 -17.64 -25.51 -48.50
N VAL A 804 -17.80 -25.36 -49.81
CA VAL A 804 -19.06 -25.34 -50.54
C VAL A 804 -19.02 -26.50 -51.53
N ASN A 805 -20.06 -27.33 -51.53
CA ASN A 805 -20.06 -28.55 -52.33
C ASN A 805 -19.82 -28.30 -53.83
N ASP A 806 -18.73 -28.83 -54.37
CA ASP A 806 -18.40 -28.87 -55.79
C ASP A 806 -18.91 -30.15 -56.45
N ALA A 807 -19.41 -30.05 -57.68
CA ALA A 807 -19.89 -31.24 -58.38
C ALA A 807 -18.72 -32.18 -58.74
N PRO A 808 -18.87 -33.51 -58.57
CA PRO A 808 -17.84 -34.45 -58.94
C PRO A 808 -17.60 -34.42 -60.46
N VAL A 809 -16.42 -34.86 -60.89
CA VAL A 809 -16.04 -34.98 -62.30
C VAL A 809 -15.88 -36.46 -62.66
N ALA A 810 -16.75 -36.95 -63.55
CA ALA A 810 -16.72 -38.33 -64.03
C ALA A 810 -15.72 -38.50 -65.18
N ASP A 811 -14.93 -39.58 -65.15
CA ASP A 811 -13.86 -39.82 -66.13
C ASP A 811 -14.34 -40.60 -67.36
N ASN A 812 -13.92 -40.17 -68.55
CA ASN A 812 -14.04 -40.98 -69.77
C ASN A 812 -13.07 -42.17 -69.70
N GLN A 813 -13.49 -43.33 -70.21
CA GLN A 813 -12.65 -44.53 -70.25
C GLN A 813 -12.66 -45.17 -71.64
N SER A 814 -11.55 -45.81 -72.00
CA SER A 814 -11.45 -46.62 -73.22
C SER A 814 -10.89 -47.99 -72.84
N VAL A 815 -11.69 -49.02 -73.09
CA VAL A 815 -11.39 -50.39 -72.68
C VAL A 815 -11.59 -51.36 -73.85
N SER A 816 -11.01 -52.55 -73.76
CA SER A 816 -11.15 -53.58 -74.80
C SER A 816 -11.24 -54.97 -74.21
N THR A 817 -11.99 -55.84 -74.88
CA THR A 817 -12.13 -57.24 -74.49
C THR A 817 -11.95 -58.17 -75.70
N PRO A 818 -11.40 -59.38 -75.50
CA PRO A 818 -11.43 -60.42 -76.53
C PRO A 818 -12.86 -60.76 -76.99
N TYR A 819 -12.95 -61.37 -78.17
CA TYR A 819 -14.22 -61.84 -78.73
C TYR A 819 -14.98 -62.74 -77.74
N GLN A 820 -16.27 -62.44 -77.50
CA GLN A 820 -17.15 -63.17 -76.59
C GLN A 820 -16.58 -63.37 -75.17
N THR A 821 -15.88 -62.37 -74.64
CA THR A 821 -15.35 -62.39 -73.28
C THR A 821 -15.93 -61.23 -72.49
N ASP A 822 -16.45 -61.53 -71.30
CA ASP A 822 -16.93 -60.52 -70.36
C ASP A 822 -15.77 -59.62 -69.91
N LEU A 823 -16.08 -58.34 -69.68
CA LEU A 823 -15.11 -57.34 -69.27
C LEU A 823 -15.57 -56.66 -67.99
N ASP A 824 -14.77 -56.77 -66.94
CA ASP A 824 -14.95 -56.00 -65.73
C ASP A 824 -14.43 -54.57 -65.95
N ILE A 825 -15.27 -53.60 -65.59
CA ILE A 825 -15.02 -52.15 -65.75
C ILE A 825 -15.27 -51.50 -64.39
N THR A 826 -14.26 -50.81 -63.88
CA THR A 826 -14.39 -49.94 -62.70
C THR A 826 -14.41 -48.49 -63.15
N LEU A 827 -15.55 -47.82 -62.99
CA LEU A 827 -15.73 -46.41 -63.28
C LEU A 827 -14.92 -45.55 -62.30
N THR A 828 -14.41 -44.42 -62.78
CA THR A 828 -13.58 -43.50 -61.99
C THR A 828 -14.11 -42.08 -62.05
N MET A 829 -13.76 -41.29 -61.04
CA MET A 829 -14.11 -39.88 -60.89
C MET A 829 -13.06 -39.16 -60.05
N SER A 830 -13.10 -37.82 -60.09
CA SER A 830 -12.39 -36.92 -59.17
C SER A 830 -13.39 -35.94 -58.55
N ASP A 831 -13.14 -35.50 -57.32
CA ASP A 831 -14.00 -34.58 -56.58
C ASP A 831 -13.08 -33.68 -55.73
N VAL A 832 -13.28 -32.37 -55.81
CA VAL A 832 -12.45 -31.35 -55.14
C VAL A 832 -12.60 -31.43 -53.62
N ASP A 833 -13.82 -31.71 -53.12
CA ASP A 833 -14.14 -31.80 -51.69
C ASP A 833 -13.61 -33.09 -51.04
N GLY A 834 -12.97 -33.98 -51.81
CA GLY A 834 -12.50 -35.26 -51.32
C GLY A 834 -13.63 -36.25 -50.99
N GLY A 835 -14.83 -36.01 -51.51
CA GLY A 835 -16.01 -36.86 -51.36
C GLY A 835 -15.86 -38.21 -52.04
N SER A 836 -16.34 -39.28 -51.38
CA SER A 836 -16.63 -40.54 -52.08
C SER A 836 -18.03 -40.44 -52.70
N PRO A 837 -18.21 -40.85 -53.96
CA PRO A 837 -19.47 -40.67 -54.64
C PRO A 837 -20.56 -41.52 -54.01
N VAL A 838 -21.71 -40.91 -53.80
CA VAL A 838 -22.85 -41.53 -53.12
C VAL A 838 -23.71 -42.31 -54.11
N THR A 839 -23.74 -41.93 -55.39
CA THR A 839 -24.55 -42.62 -56.42
C THR A 839 -23.93 -42.57 -57.82
N TRP A 840 -23.90 -43.72 -58.50
CA TRP A 840 -23.47 -43.86 -59.90
C TRP A 840 -24.66 -44.22 -60.78
N THR A 841 -24.92 -43.44 -61.84
CA THR A 841 -26.08 -43.64 -62.72
C THR A 841 -25.62 -43.87 -64.15
N ILE A 842 -26.05 -44.98 -64.76
CA ILE A 842 -25.93 -45.19 -66.20
C ILE A 842 -27.00 -44.35 -66.90
N VAL A 843 -26.56 -43.49 -67.82
CA VAL A 843 -27.43 -42.60 -68.58
C VAL A 843 -27.89 -43.31 -69.84
N ASP A 844 -26.96 -43.77 -70.69
CA ASP A 844 -27.24 -44.59 -71.86
C ASP A 844 -26.53 -45.93 -71.76
N SER A 845 -27.26 -47.02 -72.03
CA SER A 845 -26.73 -48.39 -72.05
C SER A 845 -26.00 -48.70 -73.37
N PRO A 846 -25.09 -49.70 -73.39
CA PRO A 846 -24.46 -50.16 -74.62
C PRO A 846 -25.47 -50.71 -75.63
N GLN A 847 -25.18 -50.56 -76.92
CA GLN A 847 -26.08 -51.00 -78.01
C GLN A 847 -25.79 -52.42 -78.50
N HIS A 848 -24.59 -52.93 -78.25
CA HIS A 848 -24.09 -54.21 -78.75
C HIS A 848 -23.59 -55.15 -77.64
N GLY A 849 -24.00 -54.89 -76.40
CA GLY A 849 -23.81 -55.77 -75.24
C GLY A 849 -24.78 -55.41 -74.11
N SER A 850 -24.58 -56.00 -72.94
CA SER A 850 -25.34 -55.71 -71.73
C SER A 850 -24.41 -55.42 -70.56
N LEU A 851 -24.80 -54.46 -69.71
CA LEU A 851 -24.14 -54.20 -68.44
C LEU A 851 -24.86 -54.92 -67.29
N THR A 852 -24.08 -55.50 -66.38
CA THR A 852 -24.56 -56.03 -65.10
C THR A 852 -23.70 -55.47 -63.96
N GLY A 853 -24.20 -55.55 -62.72
CA GLY A 853 -23.56 -54.95 -61.54
C GLY A 853 -24.11 -53.57 -61.18
N THR A 854 -23.39 -52.85 -60.32
CA THR A 854 -23.72 -51.50 -59.85
C THR A 854 -22.45 -50.67 -59.80
N GLY A 855 -22.52 -49.40 -60.22
CA GLY A 855 -21.35 -48.53 -60.19
C GLY A 855 -20.70 -48.44 -58.80
N PRO A 856 -19.37 -48.28 -58.71
CA PRO A 856 -18.45 -48.11 -59.84
C PRO A 856 -18.10 -49.41 -60.58
N ASN A 857 -18.50 -50.59 -60.10
CA ASN A 857 -18.04 -51.88 -60.66
C ASN A 857 -19.12 -52.53 -61.53
N LEU A 858 -18.86 -52.59 -62.83
CA LEU A 858 -19.76 -53.13 -63.84
C LEU A 858 -19.08 -54.24 -64.63
N THR A 859 -19.87 -55.20 -65.10
CA THR A 859 -19.41 -56.22 -66.05
C THR A 859 -20.15 -56.02 -67.36
N TYR A 860 -19.40 -55.79 -68.43
CA TYR A 860 -19.90 -55.72 -69.80
C TYR A 860 -19.80 -57.08 -70.48
N THR A 861 -20.95 -57.59 -70.96
CA THR A 861 -21.04 -58.80 -71.77
C THR A 861 -21.38 -58.43 -73.21
N PRO A 862 -20.48 -58.64 -74.19
CA PRO A 862 -20.78 -58.38 -75.59
C PRO A 862 -21.86 -59.33 -76.12
N SER A 863 -22.70 -58.84 -77.03
CA SER A 863 -23.70 -59.67 -77.70
C SER A 863 -23.02 -60.79 -78.48
N ALA A 864 -23.63 -61.99 -78.48
CA ALA A 864 -23.08 -63.13 -79.19
C ALA A 864 -22.84 -62.80 -80.68
N GLY A 865 -21.62 -63.04 -81.16
CA GLY A 865 -21.24 -62.75 -82.55
C GLY A 865 -20.73 -61.33 -82.82
N TYR A 866 -20.82 -60.40 -81.85
CA TYR A 866 -20.42 -59.01 -82.07
C TYR A 866 -18.90 -58.80 -82.01
N SER A 867 -18.38 -57.98 -82.92
CA SER A 867 -17.04 -57.38 -82.86
C SER A 867 -17.11 -55.98 -83.41
N GLY A 868 -16.44 -55.02 -82.77
CA GLY A 868 -16.55 -53.60 -83.11
C GLY A 868 -16.53 -52.70 -81.88
N SER A 869 -16.85 -51.43 -82.08
CA SER A 869 -16.95 -50.41 -81.03
C SER A 869 -18.35 -50.34 -80.46
N ASP A 870 -18.47 -50.43 -79.14
CA ASP A 870 -19.67 -50.14 -78.36
C ASP A 870 -19.36 -49.06 -77.31
N SER A 871 -20.38 -48.49 -76.68
CA SER A 871 -20.18 -47.48 -75.66
C SER A 871 -21.39 -47.32 -74.75
N PHE A 872 -21.15 -46.90 -73.52
CA PHE A 872 -22.21 -46.46 -72.61
C PHE A 872 -21.79 -45.16 -71.92
N THR A 873 -22.77 -44.42 -71.40
CA THR A 873 -22.54 -43.16 -70.70
C THR A 873 -23.00 -43.24 -69.24
N PHE A 874 -22.31 -42.53 -68.36
CA PHE A 874 -22.65 -42.50 -66.94
C PHE A 874 -22.42 -41.11 -66.34
N LYS A 875 -23.03 -40.88 -65.18
CA LYS A 875 -22.78 -39.72 -64.31
C LYS A 875 -22.71 -40.17 -62.84
N VAL A 876 -22.17 -39.31 -62.00
CA VAL A 876 -21.91 -39.55 -60.59
C VAL A 876 -22.53 -38.42 -59.76
N ASN A 877 -23.03 -38.72 -58.57
CA ASN A 877 -23.56 -37.76 -57.62
C ASN A 877 -22.93 -38.00 -56.25
N ASP A 878 -22.44 -36.93 -55.64
CA ASP A 878 -21.77 -36.88 -54.32
C ASP A 878 -22.76 -36.71 -53.14
N GLY A 879 -24.05 -36.57 -53.42
CA GLY A 879 -25.11 -36.26 -52.45
C GLY A 879 -25.62 -34.81 -52.54
N GLY A 880 -24.89 -33.92 -53.22
CA GLY A 880 -25.24 -32.52 -53.46
C GLY A 880 -25.52 -32.19 -54.93
N ALA A 881 -24.64 -32.61 -55.85
CA ALA A 881 -24.68 -32.25 -57.27
C ALA A 881 -24.32 -33.42 -58.22
N ASP A 882 -24.83 -33.34 -59.45
CA ASP A 882 -24.49 -34.29 -60.51
C ASP A 882 -23.22 -33.88 -61.24
N SER A 883 -22.39 -34.87 -61.59
CA SER A 883 -21.22 -34.70 -62.45
C SER A 883 -21.57 -34.38 -63.90
N ASN A 884 -20.53 -34.08 -64.69
CA ASN A 884 -20.60 -34.22 -66.14
C ASN A 884 -20.99 -35.66 -66.57
N ILE A 885 -21.52 -35.81 -67.78
CA ILE A 885 -21.72 -37.13 -68.39
C ILE A 885 -20.38 -37.60 -68.98
N ALA A 886 -19.93 -38.78 -68.56
CA ALA A 886 -18.74 -39.44 -69.08
C ALA A 886 -19.11 -40.63 -69.97
N THR A 887 -18.24 -40.94 -70.93
CA THR A 887 -18.41 -42.04 -71.89
C THR A 887 -17.34 -43.11 -71.66
N VAL A 888 -17.80 -44.37 -71.56
CA VAL A 888 -16.92 -45.55 -71.62
C VAL A 888 -17.02 -46.14 -73.02
N THR A 889 -15.91 -46.09 -73.76
CA THR A 889 -15.80 -46.69 -75.10
C THR A 889 -15.22 -48.10 -74.99
N ILE A 890 -15.87 -49.07 -75.60
CA ILE A 890 -15.51 -50.49 -75.51
C ILE A 890 -15.18 -51.02 -76.91
N THR A 891 -14.02 -51.64 -77.07
CA THR A 891 -13.65 -52.34 -78.31
C THR A 891 -13.67 -53.85 -78.10
N VAL A 892 -14.55 -54.56 -78.82
CA VAL A 892 -14.60 -56.03 -78.83
C VAL A 892 -13.77 -56.56 -80.01
N ALA A 893 -12.72 -57.31 -79.71
CA ALA A 893 -11.83 -57.85 -80.72
C ALA A 893 -12.55 -58.82 -81.68
N SER A 894 -12.12 -58.88 -82.93
CA SER A 894 -12.66 -59.84 -83.91
C SER A 894 -12.25 -61.27 -83.57
N GLN A 895 -13.10 -62.23 -83.98
CA GLN A 895 -12.81 -63.66 -83.83
C GLN A 895 -11.52 -64.03 -84.58
N ILE A 896 -10.56 -64.64 -83.88
CA ILE A 896 -9.38 -65.25 -84.51
C ILE A 896 -9.75 -66.66 -84.97
N THR A 897 -9.99 -66.85 -86.27
CA THR A 897 -10.11 -68.18 -86.88
C THR A 897 -8.75 -68.73 -87.30
N TYR A 898 -8.30 -69.79 -86.63
CA TYR A 898 -7.19 -70.62 -87.12
C TYR A 898 -7.71 -71.57 -88.20
N THR A 899 -7.25 -71.40 -89.45
CA THR A 899 -7.49 -72.40 -90.50
C THR A 899 -6.48 -73.54 -90.32
N ILE A 900 -6.92 -74.67 -89.75
CA ILE A 900 -6.11 -75.90 -89.74
C ILE A 900 -6.30 -76.59 -91.09
N LEU A 901 -5.28 -76.53 -91.96
CA LEU A 901 -5.21 -77.35 -93.17
C LEU A 901 -4.84 -78.79 -92.79
N LEU A 902 -5.84 -79.65 -92.61
CA LEU A 902 -5.65 -81.10 -92.57
C LEU A 902 -5.51 -81.63 -94.01
N PRO A 903 -4.41 -82.28 -94.41
CA PRO A 903 -4.34 -82.94 -95.70
C PRO A 903 -5.23 -84.19 -95.69
N VAL A 904 -6.24 -84.19 -96.55
CA VAL A 904 -7.04 -85.36 -96.90
C VAL A 904 -6.16 -86.31 -97.72
N ILE A 905 -5.85 -87.48 -97.18
CA ILE A 905 -5.40 -88.63 -97.99
C ILE A 905 -6.63 -89.52 -98.22
N LEU A 906 -7.03 -89.63 -99.48
CA LEU A 906 -8.05 -90.57 -99.97
C LEU A 906 -7.34 -91.69 -100.73
N LYS A 907 -7.63 -92.93 -100.29
CA LYS A 907 -7.12 -94.27 -100.67
C LYS A 907 -5.86 -94.77 -99.98
#